data_AF-A0A318TV86-F1
#
_entry.id   AF-A0A318TV86-F1
#
_cell.length_a   1.000
_cell.length_b   1.000
_cell.length_c   1.000
_cell.angle_alpha   90.00
_cell.angle_beta   90.00
_cell.angle_gamma   90.00
#
_symmetry.space_group_name_H-M   'P 1'
#
loop_
_entity.id
_entity.type
_entity.pdbx_description
1 polymer ?
#
loop_
_entity_poly.entity_id
_entity_poly.type
_entity_poly.pdbx_seq_one_letter_code
_entity_poly.pdbx_strand_id
1 'polypeptide(L)'
;MTLPLDAFLPSLAALGLWSYWALGLAAFLEAFVPTGLFMPGTLIVEAGGILVQQGLLDYLDLVWFVAAGAILGGEASYGLGRLARRMLSARWQPPKSIAYRKAARLFQRHGGFALMPGRFLGPLFGLVTLVAALAGLPRRRFMVWNIVSAVLYALVHSGVGVLVGGVASRLGPLVNRVGLAIVLLVLALVLLWGLIARMVRLAPFARSILRSVGAAIRDTPEVRDWSGRHPRLSRFVEGRFDRNRFSGRTATLLCLAAFYLIWVWLGSVFDLLMLDPIVQADLRLANLIHDVWSPDLLRLATHVTALGDAKVIATLIAAAGILTLLRRRPDLLGGLAVAVCGNLASVAALKRIFDRPRPELAYFVETSGSFPSGHAAISVAFYGFAAFMLWRLRLLRAVSAAFGAAVIAFLIGVSRITLIEHYLSDVINGWLVGAIWLVIGIAFAEWWRAARTRTPPVTPPVTASLRRSGTAAVVALVLIAVWQVADYEKARKISPGPVGDVTFTTLDSLIAAGNLPAQTASLGGAPLEPINVIVLAADEAELADALTGAGWHPAQPPDLVSLLRAAVAVWTNSADPVAPVTPYFWRNTPNDLAFQKPTAEATLRHRHHVRFWRTEFVTETGQRLFVGAASFDDGLDWNLLHHIAPDIDAERATLVADLRAQGAASRVTAQRLTQPRLGRSVAGDPWFTDGQAAVITLSRQ
;
A
#
# COMPACT_ATOMS: atom_id res chain seq x y z
N MET A 1 -13.07 6.12 -8.73
CA MET A 1 -14.50 5.83 -9.00
C MET A 1 -14.88 4.64 -8.15
N THR A 2 -15.14 4.88 -6.87
CA THR A 2 -15.57 3.88 -5.88
C THR A 2 -17.09 3.77 -5.97
N LEU A 3 -17.62 2.55 -6.06
CA LEU A 3 -19.06 2.30 -6.28
C LEU A 3 -19.88 2.46 -4.99
N PRO A 4 -21.14 2.94 -5.09
CA PRO A 4 -22.03 3.20 -3.96
C PRO A 4 -22.81 1.92 -3.56
N LEU A 5 -22.13 0.87 -3.10
CA LEU A 5 -22.82 -0.38 -2.73
C LEU A 5 -23.82 -0.19 -1.58
N ASP A 6 -23.51 0.68 -0.62
CA ASP A 6 -24.32 0.92 0.57
C ASP A 6 -25.62 1.70 0.26
N ALA A 7 -25.66 2.50 -0.80
CA ALA A 7 -26.88 3.16 -1.28
C ALA A 7 -27.67 2.27 -2.27
N PHE A 8 -26.97 1.40 -3.01
CA PHE A 8 -27.54 0.62 -4.10
C PHE A 8 -28.23 -0.66 -3.61
N LEU A 9 -27.67 -1.36 -2.62
CA LEU A 9 -28.25 -2.58 -2.07
C LEU A 9 -29.62 -2.36 -1.40
N PRO A 10 -29.83 -1.33 -0.55
CA PRO A 10 -31.15 -1.05 0.01
C PRO A 10 -32.17 -0.67 -1.06
N SER A 11 -31.74 0.09 -2.08
CA SER A 11 -32.59 0.48 -3.20
C SER A 11 -33.04 -0.73 -4.03
N LEU A 12 -32.13 -1.67 -4.31
CA LEU A 12 -32.49 -2.94 -4.95
C LEU A 12 -33.34 -3.82 -4.05
N ALA A 13 -33.07 -3.89 -2.74
CA ALA A 13 -33.88 -4.67 -1.81
C ALA A 13 -35.32 -4.13 -1.70
N ALA A 14 -35.49 -2.80 -1.70
CA ALA A 14 -36.79 -2.14 -1.63
C ALA A 14 -37.71 -2.46 -2.83
N LEU A 15 -37.15 -2.89 -3.96
CA LEU A 15 -37.92 -3.29 -5.15
C LEU A 15 -38.56 -4.68 -5.02
N GLY A 16 -38.19 -5.49 -4.03
CA GLY A 16 -38.76 -6.83 -3.81
C GLY A 16 -38.66 -7.74 -5.04
N LEU A 17 -39.79 -8.23 -5.55
CA LEU A 17 -39.80 -9.07 -6.76
C LEU A 17 -39.32 -8.34 -8.02
N TRP A 18 -39.38 -7.00 -8.05
CA TRP A 18 -38.90 -6.21 -9.19
C TRP A 18 -37.38 -6.18 -9.30
N SER A 19 -36.65 -6.57 -8.24
CA SER A 19 -35.19 -6.63 -8.23
C SER A 19 -34.67 -7.63 -9.26
N TYR A 20 -35.35 -8.77 -9.45
CA TYR A 20 -35.01 -9.75 -10.49
C TYR A 20 -35.08 -9.15 -11.89
N TRP A 21 -36.13 -8.40 -12.18
CA TRP A 21 -36.31 -7.72 -13.47
C TRP A 21 -35.28 -6.61 -13.68
N ALA A 22 -34.95 -5.85 -12.63
CA ALA A 22 -33.90 -4.83 -12.67
C ALA A 22 -32.51 -5.45 -12.94
N LEU A 23 -32.19 -6.57 -12.28
CA LEU A 23 -30.94 -7.32 -12.47
C LEU A 23 -30.86 -7.93 -13.88
N GLY A 24 -31.97 -8.49 -14.38
CA GLY A 24 -32.09 -8.96 -15.76
C GLY A 24 -31.92 -7.82 -16.78
N LEU A 25 -32.54 -6.65 -16.54
CA LEU A 25 -32.38 -5.48 -17.38
C LEU A 25 -30.93 -4.96 -17.39
N ALA A 26 -30.25 -4.94 -16.24
CA ALA A 26 -28.84 -4.57 -16.16
C ALA A 26 -27.96 -5.50 -17.02
N ALA A 27 -28.19 -6.81 -16.95
CA ALA A 27 -27.50 -7.79 -17.78
C ALA A 27 -27.82 -7.62 -19.28
N PHE A 28 -29.06 -7.27 -19.63
CA PHE A 28 -29.45 -6.91 -20.99
C PHE A 28 -28.68 -5.70 -21.49
N LEU A 29 -28.66 -4.61 -20.71
CA LEU A 29 -28.03 -3.35 -21.09
C LEU A 29 -26.51 -3.48 -21.22
N GLU A 30 -25.85 -4.30 -20.39
CA GLU A 30 -24.43 -4.60 -20.54
C GLU A 30 -24.13 -5.37 -21.84
N ALA A 31 -24.97 -6.36 -22.17
CA ALA A 31 -24.81 -7.16 -23.38
C ALA A 31 -25.24 -6.41 -24.66
N PHE A 32 -25.95 -5.29 -24.53
CA PHE A 32 -26.43 -4.47 -25.65
C PHE A 32 -25.42 -3.39 -26.04
N VAL A 33 -24.87 -3.43 -27.26
CA VAL A 33 -23.77 -2.56 -27.72
C VAL A 33 -23.92 -1.07 -27.39
N PRO A 34 -25.06 -0.41 -27.67
CA PRO A 34 -25.19 1.02 -27.45
C PRO A 34 -25.03 1.43 -25.97
N THR A 35 -25.42 0.55 -25.05
CA THR A 35 -25.45 0.81 -23.61
C THR A 35 -24.32 0.12 -22.86
N GLY A 36 -23.76 -0.96 -23.43
CA GLY A 36 -22.84 -1.86 -22.75
C GLY A 36 -21.57 -1.18 -22.27
N LEU A 37 -21.05 -0.21 -23.02
CA LEU A 37 -19.83 0.53 -22.63
C LEU A 37 -20.02 1.35 -21.34
N PHE A 38 -21.25 1.73 -21.01
CA PHE A 38 -21.58 2.63 -19.90
C PHE A 38 -22.25 1.93 -18.72
N MET A 39 -22.83 0.74 -18.95
CA MET A 39 -23.56 -0.01 -17.93
C MET A 39 -22.71 -1.15 -17.35
N PRO A 40 -22.28 -1.07 -16.07
CA PRO A 40 -21.54 -2.13 -15.41
C PRO A 40 -22.50 -3.22 -14.88
N GLY A 41 -23.24 -3.87 -15.78
CA GLY A 41 -24.25 -4.87 -15.42
C GLY A 41 -23.70 -6.02 -14.56
N THR A 42 -22.45 -6.42 -14.77
CA THR A 42 -21.75 -7.45 -14.00
C THR A 42 -21.70 -7.15 -12.51
N LEU A 43 -21.41 -5.90 -12.14
CA LEU A 43 -21.36 -5.47 -10.73
C LEU A 43 -22.76 -5.46 -10.10
N ILE A 44 -23.77 -5.11 -10.89
CA ILE A 44 -25.17 -5.11 -10.47
C ILE A 44 -25.65 -6.55 -10.25
N VAL A 45 -25.26 -7.49 -11.12
CA VAL A 45 -25.53 -8.93 -10.96
C VAL A 45 -24.84 -9.50 -9.71
N GLU A 46 -23.59 -9.12 -9.44
CA GLU A 46 -22.86 -9.50 -8.23
C GLU A 46 -23.55 -8.96 -6.96
N ALA A 47 -24.05 -7.72 -6.99
CA ALA A 47 -24.87 -7.17 -5.90
C ALA A 47 -26.16 -7.99 -5.68
N GLY A 48 -26.80 -8.46 -6.75
CA GLY A 48 -27.92 -9.41 -6.66
C GLY A 48 -27.54 -10.70 -5.93
N GLY A 49 -26.34 -11.24 -6.15
CA GLY A 49 -25.83 -12.40 -5.42
C GLY A 49 -25.61 -12.13 -3.92
N ILE A 50 -25.25 -10.90 -3.54
CA ILE A 50 -25.19 -10.49 -2.12
C ILE A 50 -26.60 -10.51 -1.50
N LEU A 51 -27.62 -10.03 -2.21
CA LEU A 51 -29.02 -10.10 -1.74
C LEU A 51 -29.51 -11.54 -1.58
N VAL A 52 -29.07 -12.46 -2.45
CA VAL A 52 -29.33 -13.91 -2.28
C VAL A 52 -28.72 -14.42 -0.98
N GLN A 53 -27.47 -14.04 -0.69
CA GLN A 53 -26.81 -14.44 0.55
C GLN A 53 -27.49 -13.88 1.81
N GLN A 54 -28.10 -12.70 1.72
CA GLN A 54 -28.90 -12.09 2.79
C GLN A 54 -30.29 -12.74 2.94
N GLY A 55 -30.63 -13.71 2.10
CA GLY A 55 -31.94 -14.38 2.10
C GLY A 55 -33.06 -13.56 1.48
N LEU A 56 -32.75 -12.50 0.73
CA LEU A 56 -33.73 -11.60 0.12
C LEU A 56 -34.14 -12.03 -1.29
N LEU A 57 -33.29 -12.77 -1.99
CA LEU A 57 -33.55 -13.33 -3.32
C LEU A 57 -33.21 -14.83 -3.35
N ASP A 58 -33.87 -15.58 -4.23
CA ASP A 58 -33.52 -16.96 -4.56
C ASP A 58 -32.42 -16.99 -5.63
N TYR A 59 -31.46 -17.90 -5.45
CA TYR A 59 -30.31 -18.03 -6.32
C TYR A 59 -30.69 -18.45 -7.75
N LEU A 60 -31.57 -19.44 -7.88
CA LEU A 60 -31.94 -19.98 -9.18
C LEU A 60 -32.80 -18.98 -9.95
N ASP A 61 -33.72 -18.30 -9.28
CA ASP A 61 -34.52 -17.24 -9.89
C ASP A 61 -33.62 -16.11 -10.42
N LEU A 62 -32.66 -15.65 -9.62
CA LEU A 62 -31.68 -14.66 -10.07
C LEU A 62 -30.93 -15.10 -11.32
N VAL A 63 -30.44 -16.34 -11.34
CA VAL A 63 -29.71 -16.89 -12.49
C VAL A 63 -30.56 -16.89 -13.75
N TRP A 64 -31.84 -17.27 -13.67
CA TRP A 64 -32.73 -17.30 -14.84
C TRP A 64 -33.01 -15.89 -15.39
N PHE A 65 -33.27 -14.91 -14.52
CA PHE A 65 -33.51 -13.53 -14.94
C PHE A 65 -32.28 -12.87 -15.58
N VAL A 66 -31.10 -13.06 -14.97
CA VAL A 66 -29.83 -12.55 -15.50
C VAL A 66 -29.48 -13.23 -16.82
N ALA A 67 -29.65 -14.54 -16.92
CA ALA A 67 -29.41 -15.28 -18.16
C ALA A 67 -30.36 -14.80 -19.28
N ALA A 68 -31.66 -14.63 -19.00
CA ALA A 68 -32.63 -14.13 -19.96
C ALA A 68 -32.24 -12.74 -20.48
N GLY A 69 -31.92 -11.82 -19.58
CA GLY A 69 -31.45 -10.47 -19.93
C GLY A 69 -30.20 -10.50 -20.82
N ALA A 70 -29.18 -11.24 -20.40
CA ALA A 70 -27.93 -11.38 -21.14
C ALA A 70 -28.12 -12.02 -22.53
N ILE A 71 -29.01 -13.00 -22.68
CA ILE A 71 -29.35 -13.63 -23.96
C ILE A 71 -29.99 -12.60 -24.89
N LEU A 72 -31.01 -11.91 -24.41
CA LEU A 72 -31.76 -10.92 -25.19
C LEU A 72 -30.87 -9.75 -25.63
N GLY A 73 -30.00 -9.25 -24.75
CA GLY A 73 -29.06 -8.17 -25.07
C GLY A 73 -28.03 -8.60 -26.12
N GLY A 74 -27.53 -9.84 -26.01
CA GLY A 74 -26.64 -10.44 -27.01
C GLY A 74 -27.31 -10.62 -28.38
N GLU A 75 -28.56 -11.08 -28.42
CA GLU A 75 -29.34 -11.21 -29.66
C GLU A 75 -29.63 -9.85 -30.30
N ALA A 76 -29.93 -8.83 -29.50
CA ALA A 76 -30.15 -7.46 -29.98
C ALA A 76 -28.86 -6.89 -30.63
N SER A 77 -27.72 -7.01 -29.95
CA SER A 77 -26.40 -6.60 -30.47
C SER A 77 -26.00 -7.34 -31.76
N TYR A 78 -26.23 -8.64 -31.80
CA TYR A 78 -25.99 -9.46 -32.99
C TYR A 78 -26.94 -9.09 -34.13
N GLY A 79 -28.20 -8.79 -33.82
CA GLY A 79 -29.20 -8.24 -34.74
C GLY A 79 -28.74 -6.94 -35.39
N LEU A 80 -28.28 -5.98 -34.58
CA LEU A 80 -27.70 -4.72 -35.06
C LEU A 80 -26.51 -4.97 -35.99
N GLY A 81 -25.62 -5.90 -35.63
CA GLY A 81 -24.47 -6.24 -36.48
C GLY A 81 -24.85 -6.84 -37.83
N ARG A 82 -25.90 -7.67 -37.88
CA ARG A 82 -26.43 -8.19 -39.16
C ARG A 82 -27.09 -7.10 -39.99
N LEU A 83 -27.84 -6.20 -39.37
CA LEU A 83 -28.45 -5.05 -40.03
C LEU A 83 -27.36 -4.16 -40.65
N ALA A 84 -26.35 -3.80 -39.86
CA ALA A 84 -25.19 -3.04 -40.31
C ALA A 84 -24.48 -3.74 -41.50
N ARG A 85 -24.24 -5.05 -41.40
CA ARG A 85 -23.64 -5.83 -42.50
C ARG A 85 -24.49 -5.81 -43.77
N ARG A 86 -25.82 -5.89 -43.66
CA ARG A 86 -26.75 -5.83 -44.82
C ARG A 86 -26.75 -4.45 -45.45
N MET A 87 -26.92 -3.39 -44.65
CA MET A 87 -26.98 -2.00 -45.12
C MET A 87 -25.67 -1.54 -45.76
N LEU A 88 -24.54 -2.06 -45.27
CA LEU A 88 -23.22 -1.66 -45.76
C LEU A 88 -22.67 -2.62 -46.83
N SER A 89 -23.35 -3.72 -47.17
CA SER A 89 -22.82 -4.79 -48.05
C SER A 89 -22.28 -4.33 -49.41
N ALA A 90 -22.77 -3.23 -49.98
CA ALA A 90 -22.26 -2.65 -51.23
C ALA A 90 -21.02 -1.73 -51.07
N ARG A 91 -20.72 -1.25 -49.85
CA ARG A 91 -19.61 -0.31 -49.53
C ARG A 91 -18.74 -0.77 -48.34
N TRP A 92 -19.01 -1.93 -47.76
CA TRP A 92 -18.39 -2.39 -46.52
C TRP A 92 -16.98 -2.90 -46.78
N GLN A 93 -15.99 -2.09 -46.40
CA GLN A 93 -14.63 -2.56 -46.19
C GLN A 93 -14.47 -2.96 -44.72
N PRO A 94 -13.91 -4.15 -44.42
CA PRO A 94 -13.68 -4.55 -43.04
C PRO A 94 -12.82 -3.50 -42.31
N PRO A 95 -13.19 -3.10 -41.08
CA PRO A 95 -12.42 -2.13 -40.30
C PRO A 95 -10.94 -2.49 -40.23
N LYS A 96 -10.06 -1.54 -40.57
CA LYS A 96 -8.59 -1.75 -40.56
C LYS A 96 -8.01 -1.84 -39.14
N SER A 97 -8.81 -1.64 -38.09
CA SER A 97 -8.34 -1.67 -36.71
C SER A 97 -7.73 -3.04 -36.35
N ILE A 98 -6.67 -3.02 -35.55
CA ILE A 98 -5.98 -4.23 -35.10
C ILE A 98 -6.90 -5.09 -34.22
N ALA A 99 -7.76 -4.44 -33.44
CA ALA A 99 -8.75 -5.11 -32.57
C ALA A 99 -9.78 -5.91 -33.38
N TYR A 100 -10.38 -5.29 -34.42
CA TYR A 100 -11.34 -5.96 -35.29
C TYR A 100 -10.71 -7.19 -35.98
N ARG A 101 -9.52 -7.05 -36.57
CA ARG A 101 -8.83 -8.16 -37.26
C ARG A 101 -8.42 -9.31 -36.32
N LYS A 102 -8.18 -9.04 -35.04
CA LYS A 102 -7.93 -10.09 -34.04
C LYS A 102 -9.22 -10.81 -33.66
N ALA A 103 -10.28 -10.05 -33.35
CA ALA A 103 -11.58 -10.62 -32.99
C ALA A 103 -12.21 -11.42 -34.14
N ALA A 104 -12.18 -10.90 -35.37
CA ALA A 104 -12.66 -11.62 -36.55
C ALA A 104 -11.90 -12.94 -36.79
N ARG A 105 -10.56 -12.95 -36.66
CA ARG A 105 -9.76 -14.19 -36.74
C ARG A 105 -10.08 -15.17 -35.62
N LEU A 106 -10.39 -14.68 -34.42
CA LEU A 106 -10.79 -15.53 -33.30
C LEU A 106 -12.09 -16.27 -33.60
N PHE A 107 -13.10 -15.57 -34.14
CA PHE A 107 -14.37 -16.16 -34.57
C PHE A 107 -14.23 -17.09 -35.78
N GLN A 108 -13.32 -16.79 -36.71
CA GLN A 108 -13.00 -17.71 -37.81
C GLN A 108 -12.38 -19.02 -37.30
N ARG A 109 -11.51 -18.94 -36.29
CA ARG A 109 -10.78 -20.11 -35.76
C ARG A 109 -11.57 -20.95 -34.76
N HIS A 110 -12.35 -20.32 -33.89
CA HIS A 110 -13.06 -20.99 -32.79
C HIS A 110 -14.58 -20.95 -32.93
N GLY A 111 -15.12 -20.33 -33.98
CA GLY A 111 -16.57 -20.23 -34.20
C GLY A 111 -17.29 -19.53 -33.03
N GLY A 112 -18.48 -20.05 -32.68
CA GLY A 112 -19.27 -19.48 -31.59
C GLY A 112 -18.69 -19.70 -30.19
N PHE A 113 -17.77 -20.66 -30.00
CA PHE A 113 -17.11 -20.89 -28.71
C PHE A 113 -16.36 -19.65 -28.19
N ALA A 114 -15.89 -18.78 -29.10
CA ALA A 114 -15.26 -17.51 -28.74
C ALA A 114 -16.17 -16.57 -27.92
N LEU A 115 -17.49 -16.77 -27.94
CA LEU A 115 -18.44 -16.02 -27.11
C LEU A 115 -18.32 -16.34 -25.61
N MET A 116 -17.82 -17.51 -25.23
CA MET A 116 -17.67 -17.87 -23.81
C MET A 116 -16.68 -16.95 -23.08
N PRO A 117 -15.38 -16.92 -23.43
CA PRO A 117 -14.43 -16.02 -22.77
C PRO A 117 -14.76 -14.54 -23.06
N GLY A 118 -15.40 -14.25 -24.18
CA GLY A 118 -15.82 -12.89 -24.52
C GLY A 118 -16.85 -12.30 -23.57
N ARG A 119 -17.74 -13.12 -22.99
CA ARG A 119 -18.81 -12.66 -22.08
C ARG A 119 -18.29 -12.17 -20.73
N PHE A 120 -17.16 -12.73 -20.28
CA PHE A 120 -16.47 -12.28 -19.07
C PHE A 120 -15.66 -10.98 -19.26
N LEU A 121 -15.80 -10.30 -20.40
CA LEU A 121 -15.22 -8.97 -20.64
C LEU A 121 -16.16 -7.83 -20.21
N GLY A 122 -17.28 -8.16 -19.55
CA GLY A 122 -18.27 -7.22 -19.00
C GLY A 122 -18.79 -6.24 -20.07
N PRO A 123 -18.67 -4.91 -19.86
CA PRO A 123 -19.08 -3.85 -20.79
C PRO A 123 -18.69 -4.04 -22.26
N LEU A 124 -17.59 -4.75 -22.52
CA LEU A 124 -17.09 -4.96 -23.88
C LEU A 124 -17.80 -6.10 -24.63
N PHE A 125 -18.64 -6.90 -23.96
CA PHE A 125 -19.28 -8.06 -24.58
C PHE A 125 -20.26 -7.69 -25.70
N GLY A 126 -20.95 -6.56 -25.60
CA GLY A 126 -21.76 -6.04 -26.70
C GLY A 126 -20.95 -5.94 -28.00
N LEU A 127 -19.72 -5.42 -27.94
CA LEU A 127 -18.83 -5.33 -29.11
C LEU A 127 -18.44 -6.71 -29.64
N VAL A 128 -18.28 -7.70 -28.77
CA VAL A 128 -17.93 -9.08 -29.16
C VAL A 128 -19.05 -9.70 -29.99
N THR A 129 -20.31 -9.54 -29.58
CA THR A 129 -21.48 -10.06 -30.31
C THR A 129 -21.72 -9.32 -31.64
N LEU A 130 -21.50 -8.01 -31.65
CA LEU A 130 -21.51 -7.20 -32.87
C LEU A 130 -20.46 -7.68 -33.88
N VAL A 131 -19.22 -7.89 -33.43
CA VAL A 131 -18.13 -8.37 -34.29
C VAL A 131 -18.40 -9.79 -34.77
N ALA A 132 -19.02 -10.65 -33.96
CA ALA A 132 -19.44 -11.99 -34.39
C ALA A 132 -20.41 -11.93 -35.58
N ALA A 133 -21.38 -11.00 -35.55
CA ALA A 133 -22.31 -10.78 -36.67
C ALA A 133 -21.61 -10.23 -37.93
N LEU A 134 -20.73 -9.24 -37.76
CA LEU A 134 -19.96 -8.64 -38.86
C LEU A 134 -18.98 -9.62 -39.51
N ALA A 135 -18.37 -10.51 -38.70
CA ALA A 135 -17.53 -11.61 -39.16
C ALA A 135 -18.32 -12.73 -39.84
N GLY A 136 -19.65 -12.69 -39.80
CA GLY A 136 -20.54 -13.58 -40.51
C GLY A 136 -20.81 -14.91 -39.82
N LEU A 137 -20.71 -14.97 -38.49
CA LEU A 137 -21.13 -16.14 -37.73
C LEU A 137 -22.63 -16.43 -37.99
N PRO A 138 -23.04 -17.66 -38.34
CA PRO A 138 -24.44 -18.00 -38.60
C PRO A 138 -25.33 -17.84 -37.35
N ARG A 139 -26.58 -17.39 -37.52
CA ARG A 139 -27.52 -17.13 -36.41
C ARG A 139 -27.67 -18.31 -35.46
N ARG A 140 -27.89 -19.51 -36.01
CA ARG A 140 -28.11 -20.72 -35.19
C ARG A 140 -26.91 -21.02 -34.29
N ARG A 141 -25.69 -20.87 -34.83
CA ARG A 141 -24.45 -21.07 -34.06
C ARG A 141 -24.26 -19.96 -33.03
N PHE A 142 -24.54 -18.71 -33.39
CA PHE A 142 -24.51 -17.61 -32.44
C PHE A 142 -25.47 -17.86 -31.27
N MET A 143 -26.73 -18.18 -31.55
CA MET A 143 -27.79 -18.36 -30.55
C MET A 143 -27.44 -19.46 -29.54
N VAL A 144 -26.98 -20.63 -29.99
CA VAL A 144 -26.58 -21.73 -29.09
C VAL A 144 -25.46 -21.28 -28.14
N TRP A 145 -24.40 -20.69 -28.68
CA TRP A 145 -23.26 -20.26 -27.87
C TRP A 145 -23.56 -19.03 -27.02
N ASN A 146 -24.49 -18.18 -27.46
CA ASN A 146 -25.02 -17.05 -26.69
C ASN A 146 -25.85 -17.54 -25.49
N ILE A 147 -26.66 -18.58 -25.64
CA ILE A 147 -27.40 -19.17 -24.50
C ILE A 147 -26.42 -19.82 -23.52
N VAL A 148 -25.53 -20.68 -24.01
CA VAL A 148 -24.57 -21.41 -23.16
C VAL A 148 -23.69 -20.45 -22.35
N SER A 149 -23.14 -19.40 -22.97
CA SER A 149 -22.29 -18.47 -22.23
C SER A 149 -23.09 -17.54 -21.31
N ALA A 150 -24.37 -17.27 -21.58
CA ALA A 150 -25.21 -16.42 -20.73
C ALA A 150 -25.57 -17.14 -19.42
N VAL A 151 -25.95 -18.42 -19.52
CA VAL A 151 -26.24 -19.26 -18.35
C VAL A 151 -24.98 -19.42 -17.50
N LEU A 152 -23.83 -19.68 -18.12
CA LEU A 152 -22.57 -19.77 -17.36
C LEU A 152 -22.21 -18.43 -16.69
N TYR A 153 -22.37 -17.31 -17.39
CA TYR A 153 -22.13 -15.98 -16.83
C TYR A 153 -23.03 -15.71 -15.61
N ALA A 154 -24.33 -16.01 -15.72
CA ALA A 154 -25.29 -15.83 -14.63
C ALA A 154 -24.91 -16.69 -13.42
N LEU A 155 -24.64 -17.99 -13.62
CA LEU A 155 -24.17 -18.89 -12.56
C LEU A 155 -22.89 -18.38 -11.88
N VAL A 156 -21.89 -17.97 -12.66
CA VAL A 156 -20.60 -17.56 -12.11
C VAL A 156 -20.72 -16.24 -11.35
N HIS A 157 -21.30 -15.18 -11.93
CA HIS A 157 -21.34 -13.87 -11.28
C HIS A 157 -22.34 -13.79 -10.13
N SER A 158 -23.50 -14.43 -10.23
CA SER A 158 -24.41 -14.56 -9.08
C SER A 158 -23.75 -15.37 -7.96
N GLY A 159 -23.02 -16.45 -8.28
CA GLY A 159 -22.28 -17.24 -7.31
C GLY A 159 -21.13 -16.48 -6.65
N VAL A 160 -20.38 -15.68 -7.41
CA VAL A 160 -19.36 -14.75 -6.89
C VAL A 160 -20.00 -13.76 -5.92
N GLY A 161 -21.16 -13.18 -6.26
CA GLY A 161 -21.90 -12.30 -5.36
C GLY A 161 -22.27 -12.96 -4.04
N VAL A 162 -22.77 -14.20 -4.07
CA VAL A 162 -23.09 -14.99 -2.86
C VAL A 162 -21.83 -15.25 -2.01
N LEU A 163 -20.72 -15.62 -2.65
CA LEU A 163 -19.44 -15.84 -1.97
C LEU A 163 -18.92 -14.55 -1.31
N VAL A 164 -18.97 -13.43 -2.04
CA VAL A 164 -18.58 -12.11 -1.54
C VAL A 164 -19.46 -11.69 -0.37
N GLY A 165 -20.78 -11.84 -0.46
CA GLY A 165 -21.72 -11.58 0.64
C GLY A 165 -21.42 -12.42 1.87
N GLY A 166 -21.15 -13.72 1.69
CA GLY A 166 -20.85 -14.64 2.78
C GLY A 166 -19.50 -14.39 3.45
N VAL A 167 -18.50 -13.95 2.68
CA VAL A 167 -17.21 -13.49 3.21
C VAL A 167 -17.39 -12.17 3.96
N ALA A 168 -18.11 -11.21 3.40
CA ALA A 168 -18.37 -9.92 4.03
C ALA A 168 -19.14 -10.06 5.36
N SER A 169 -20.16 -10.94 5.43
CA SER A 169 -20.95 -11.15 6.65
C SER A 169 -20.18 -11.90 7.73
N ARG A 170 -19.26 -12.81 7.38
CA ARG A 170 -18.42 -13.54 8.33
C ARG A 170 -17.21 -12.73 8.81
N LEU A 171 -16.74 -11.80 7.98
CA LEU A 171 -15.62 -10.92 8.31
C LEU A 171 -16.04 -9.61 8.98
N GLY A 172 -17.33 -9.33 9.20
CA GLY A 172 -17.81 -8.09 9.84
C GLY A 172 -17.04 -7.69 11.12
N PRO A 173 -16.69 -8.62 12.03
CA PRO A 173 -15.83 -8.32 13.18
C PRO A 173 -14.31 -8.35 12.89
N LEU A 174 -13.88 -9.02 11.81
CA LEU A 174 -12.46 -9.18 11.41
C LEU A 174 -11.97 -8.09 10.44
N VAL A 175 -12.89 -7.28 9.89
CA VAL A 175 -12.58 -6.16 8.98
C VAL A 175 -11.92 -4.99 9.71
N ASN A 176 -11.94 -4.96 11.05
CA ASN A 176 -11.20 -3.98 11.83
C ASN A 176 -9.68 -4.20 11.68
N ARG A 177 -9.00 -3.17 11.18
CA ARG A 177 -7.54 -3.03 10.96
C ARG A 177 -6.92 -3.93 9.87
N VAL A 178 -7.25 -5.23 9.81
CA VAL A 178 -6.63 -6.18 8.85
C VAL A 178 -7.16 -5.99 7.42
N GLY A 179 -8.44 -5.67 7.26
CA GLY A 179 -9.07 -5.42 5.95
C GLY A 179 -8.43 -4.25 5.20
N LEU A 180 -8.15 -3.13 5.90
CA LEU A 180 -7.49 -1.95 5.30
C LEU A 180 -6.04 -2.27 4.93
N ALA A 181 -5.31 -2.95 5.80
CA ALA A 181 -3.94 -3.34 5.51
C ALA A 181 -3.87 -4.18 4.22
N ILE A 182 -4.82 -5.11 4.02
CA ILE A 182 -4.92 -5.90 2.80
C ILE A 182 -5.33 -5.04 1.60
N VAL A 183 -6.32 -4.16 1.72
CA VAL A 183 -6.76 -3.28 0.61
C VAL A 183 -5.67 -2.30 0.20
N LEU A 184 -5.02 -1.62 1.15
CA LEU A 184 -3.89 -0.73 0.89
C LEU A 184 -2.71 -1.48 0.30
N LEU A 185 -2.43 -2.69 0.80
CA LEU A 185 -1.41 -3.55 0.21
C LEU A 185 -1.77 -3.88 -1.24
N VAL A 186 -2.98 -4.36 -1.52
CA VAL A 186 -3.42 -4.68 -2.89
C VAL A 186 -3.35 -3.44 -3.78
N LEU A 187 -3.80 -2.28 -3.32
CA LEU A 187 -3.72 -1.02 -4.06
C LEU A 187 -2.26 -0.65 -4.35
N ALA A 188 -1.38 -0.71 -3.35
CA ALA A 188 0.05 -0.47 -3.52
C ALA A 188 0.67 -1.45 -4.52
N LEU A 189 0.30 -2.72 -4.48
CA LEU A 189 0.76 -3.74 -5.43
C LEU A 189 0.24 -3.48 -6.85
N VAL A 190 -1.02 -3.06 -7.01
CA VAL A 190 -1.59 -2.69 -8.32
C VAL A 190 -0.91 -1.45 -8.89
N LEU A 191 -0.68 -0.42 -8.06
CA LEU A 191 0.04 0.79 -8.46
C LEU A 191 1.49 0.47 -8.84
N LEU A 192 2.17 -0.37 -8.05
CA LEU A 192 3.53 -0.85 -8.33
C LEU A 192 3.58 -1.63 -9.64
N TRP A 193 2.63 -2.55 -9.88
CA TRP A 193 2.50 -3.25 -11.16
C TRP A 193 2.30 -2.27 -12.30
N GLY A 194 1.37 -1.32 -12.15
CA GLY A 194 1.03 -0.31 -13.15
C GLY A 194 2.25 0.55 -13.51
N LEU A 195 3.01 0.99 -12.51
CA LEU A 195 4.24 1.75 -12.66
C LEU A 195 5.31 0.93 -13.38
N ILE A 196 5.60 -0.29 -12.95
CA ILE A 196 6.59 -1.16 -13.59
C ILE A 196 6.19 -1.47 -15.04
N ALA A 197 4.92 -1.81 -15.28
CA ALA A 197 4.40 -2.06 -16.61
C ALA A 197 4.49 -0.82 -17.50
N ARG A 198 4.18 0.37 -16.97
CA ARG A 198 4.31 1.64 -17.67
C ARG A 198 5.77 1.94 -18.01
N MET A 199 6.69 1.81 -17.06
CA MET A 199 8.13 2.02 -17.28
C MET A 199 8.68 1.09 -18.38
N VAL A 200 8.31 -0.19 -18.34
CA VAL A 200 8.72 -1.17 -19.35
C VAL A 200 8.10 -0.88 -20.72
N ARG A 201 6.83 -0.43 -20.76
CA ARG A 201 6.16 -0.02 -22.00
C ARG A 201 6.71 1.30 -22.58
N LEU A 202 7.19 2.20 -21.74
CA LEU A 202 7.83 3.46 -22.14
C LEU A 202 9.29 3.26 -22.56
N ALA A 203 9.93 2.16 -22.18
CA ALA A 203 11.33 1.90 -22.52
C ALA A 203 11.65 1.99 -24.03
N PRO A 204 10.82 1.49 -24.97
CA PRO A 204 11.05 1.69 -26.41
C PRO A 204 11.00 3.17 -26.83
N PHE A 205 10.10 3.96 -26.24
CA PHE A 205 9.95 5.39 -26.52
C PHE A 205 11.11 6.21 -25.94
N ALA A 206 11.49 5.98 -24.68
CA ALA A 206 12.68 6.58 -24.10
C ALA A 206 13.93 6.22 -24.93
N ARG A 207 14.02 4.98 -25.42
CA ARG A 207 15.09 4.55 -26.33
C ARG A 207 15.04 5.22 -27.70
N SER A 208 13.88 5.61 -28.23
CA SER A 208 13.81 6.35 -29.49
C SER A 208 14.21 7.80 -29.28
N ILE A 209 13.74 8.46 -28.22
CA ILE A 209 14.18 9.81 -27.85
C ILE A 209 15.69 9.86 -27.66
N LEU A 210 16.26 8.96 -26.84
CA LEU A 210 17.71 8.92 -26.62
C LEU A 210 18.50 8.70 -27.92
N ARG A 211 17.95 7.98 -28.89
CA ARG A 211 18.58 7.83 -30.21
C ARG A 211 18.47 9.11 -31.04
N SER A 212 17.31 9.75 -31.06
CA SER A 212 17.07 10.98 -31.81
C SER A 212 17.88 12.15 -31.24
N VAL A 213 17.88 12.33 -29.93
CA VAL A 213 18.71 13.32 -29.22
C VAL A 213 20.19 13.00 -29.46
N GLY A 214 20.60 11.73 -29.34
CA GLY A 214 21.98 11.33 -29.62
C GLY A 214 22.39 11.46 -31.09
N ALA A 215 21.45 11.47 -32.04
CA ALA A 215 21.73 11.79 -33.45
C ALA A 215 21.85 13.30 -33.64
N ALA A 216 20.88 14.07 -33.11
CA ALA A 216 20.90 15.53 -33.18
C ALA A 216 22.18 16.13 -32.58
N ILE A 217 22.61 15.66 -31.41
CA ILE A 217 23.87 16.10 -30.77
C ILE A 217 25.08 15.75 -31.64
N ARG A 218 25.08 14.61 -32.34
CA ARG A 218 26.20 14.21 -33.22
C ARG A 218 26.25 15.04 -34.50
N ASP A 219 25.10 15.50 -34.99
CA ASP A 219 25.01 16.26 -36.23
C ASP A 219 25.28 17.77 -36.02
N THR A 220 25.28 18.25 -34.77
CA THR A 220 25.67 19.62 -34.39
C THR A 220 27.11 19.94 -34.86
N PRO A 221 27.34 20.99 -35.67
CA PRO A 221 28.66 21.35 -36.22
C PRO A 221 29.74 21.51 -35.14
N GLU A 222 29.40 22.16 -34.02
CA GLU A 222 30.30 22.40 -32.90
C GLU A 222 30.78 21.10 -32.25
N VAL A 223 29.90 20.09 -32.19
CA VAL A 223 30.21 18.77 -31.62
C VAL A 223 31.09 17.97 -32.59
N ARG A 224 30.88 18.09 -33.91
CA ARG A 224 31.75 17.49 -34.92
C ARG A 224 33.15 18.10 -34.90
N ASP A 225 33.25 19.42 -34.84
CA ASP A 225 34.53 20.13 -34.76
C ASP A 225 35.27 19.84 -33.46
N TRP A 226 34.54 19.75 -32.34
CA TRP A 226 35.10 19.32 -31.05
C TRP A 226 35.58 17.87 -31.09
N SER A 227 34.80 16.95 -31.68
CA SER A 227 35.17 15.54 -31.85
C SER A 227 36.43 15.38 -32.69
N GLY A 228 36.59 16.19 -33.75
CA GLY A 228 37.80 16.25 -34.56
C GLY A 228 39.03 16.75 -33.79
N ARG A 229 38.85 17.75 -32.91
CA ARG A 229 39.91 18.28 -32.04
C ARG A 229 40.31 17.34 -30.90
N HIS A 230 39.38 16.50 -30.41
CA HIS A 230 39.62 15.57 -29.30
C HIS A 230 39.28 14.11 -29.65
N PRO A 231 40.01 13.48 -30.60
CA PRO A 231 39.65 12.17 -31.16
C PRO A 231 39.77 11.00 -30.18
N ARG A 232 40.58 11.13 -29.12
CA ARG A 232 40.67 10.12 -28.05
C ARG A 232 39.44 10.17 -27.13
N LEU A 233 39.03 11.38 -26.74
CA LEU A 233 37.90 11.60 -25.85
C LEU A 233 36.57 11.28 -26.55
N SER A 234 36.43 11.67 -27.82
CA SER A 234 35.27 11.33 -28.64
C SER A 234 35.07 9.82 -28.76
N ARG A 235 36.11 9.06 -29.13
CA ARG A 235 36.06 7.59 -29.18
C ARG A 235 35.73 6.94 -27.84
N PHE A 236 36.20 7.53 -26.74
CA PHE A 236 35.85 7.07 -25.40
C PHE A 236 34.34 7.24 -25.12
N VAL A 237 33.80 8.44 -25.40
CA VAL A 237 32.38 8.77 -25.22
C VAL A 237 31.49 7.92 -26.11
N GLU A 238 31.79 7.80 -27.40
CA GLU A 238 31.06 6.90 -28.32
C GLU A 238 31.09 5.46 -27.83
N GLY A 239 32.25 5.01 -27.34
CA GLY A 239 32.42 3.69 -26.74
C GLY A 239 31.49 3.45 -25.55
N ARG A 240 31.08 4.48 -24.79
CA ARG A 240 30.09 4.34 -23.69
C ARG A 240 28.67 4.06 -24.17
N PHE A 241 28.35 4.33 -25.44
CA PHE A 241 27.03 4.04 -26.01
C PHE A 241 26.98 2.74 -26.83
N ASP A 242 28.13 2.06 -26.99
CA ASP A 242 28.22 0.77 -27.68
C ASP A 242 27.34 -0.29 -26.99
N ARG A 243 26.57 -1.03 -27.79
CA ARG A 243 25.64 -2.08 -27.33
C ARG A 243 26.26 -3.48 -27.36
N ASN A 244 27.35 -3.63 -28.09
CA ASN A 244 27.94 -4.94 -28.39
C ASN A 244 28.98 -5.35 -27.34
N ARG A 245 29.52 -4.38 -26.59
CA ARG A 245 30.48 -4.60 -25.50
C ARG A 245 29.84 -4.29 -24.16
N PHE A 246 30.16 -5.10 -23.14
CA PHE A 246 29.74 -4.80 -21.76
C PHE A 246 30.21 -3.42 -21.32
N SER A 247 31.47 -3.08 -21.61
CA SER A 247 32.11 -1.80 -21.25
C SER A 247 31.48 -0.55 -21.90
N GLY A 248 30.54 -0.73 -22.84
CA GLY A 248 29.78 0.36 -23.41
C GLY A 248 28.55 0.70 -22.58
N ARG A 249 27.37 0.61 -23.20
CA ARG A 249 26.12 1.11 -22.64
C ARG A 249 25.72 0.40 -21.36
N THR A 250 25.92 -0.92 -21.28
CA THR A 250 25.50 -1.71 -20.12
C THR A 250 26.29 -1.31 -18.88
N ALA A 251 27.62 -1.30 -18.94
CA ALA A 251 28.47 -0.84 -17.84
C ALA A 251 28.17 0.62 -17.48
N THR A 252 28.01 1.49 -18.47
CA THR A 252 27.72 2.92 -18.22
C THR A 252 26.41 3.11 -17.45
N LEU A 253 25.33 2.44 -17.86
CA LEU A 253 24.04 2.54 -17.16
C LEU A 253 24.10 1.93 -15.76
N LEU A 254 24.81 0.82 -15.56
CA LEU A 254 24.96 0.20 -14.24
C LEU A 254 25.85 1.05 -13.31
N CYS A 255 26.92 1.66 -13.83
CA CYS A 255 27.75 2.58 -13.06
C CYS A 255 26.98 3.85 -12.68
N LEU A 256 26.21 4.44 -13.59
CA LEU A 256 25.36 5.59 -13.28
C LEU A 256 24.29 5.23 -12.24
N ALA A 257 23.66 4.06 -12.37
CA ALA A 257 22.70 3.57 -11.38
C ALA A 257 23.36 3.35 -10.01
N ALA A 258 24.53 2.71 -9.95
CA ALA A 258 25.28 2.51 -8.71
C ALA A 258 25.70 3.85 -8.08
N PHE A 259 26.21 4.79 -8.88
CA PHE A 259 26.58 6.12 -8.41
C PHE A 259 25.36 6.88 -7.84
N TYR A 260 24.24 6.87 -8.55
CA TYR A 260 23.00 7.49 -8.07
C TYR A 260 22.51 6.85 -6.76
N LEU A 261 22.52 5.51 -6.67
CA LEU A 261 22.11 4.81 -5.45
C LEU A 261 23.05 5.12 -4.28
N ILE A 262 24.37 5.18 -4.50
CA ILE A 262 25.35 5.59 -3.49
C ILE A 262 25.12 7.03 -3.08
N TRP A 263 24.87 7.94 -4.02
CA TRP A 263 24.58 9.35 -3.74
C TRP A 263 23.32 9.51 -2.89
N VAL A 264 22.21 8.85 -3.26
CA VAL A 264 20.96 8.85 -2.49
C VAL A 264 21.16 8.24 -1.11
N TRP A 265 21.91 7.15 -1.01
CA TRP A 265 22.24 6.52 0.26
C TRP A 265 23.07 7.44 1.16
N LEU A 266 24.12 8.07 0.62
CA LEU A 266 24.93 9.05 1.36
C LEU A 266 24.10 10.25 1.82
N GLY A 267 23.21 10.76 0.97
CA GLY A 267 22.27 11.82 1.34
C GLY A 267 21.35 11.40 2.48
N SER A 268 20.74 10.21 2.39
CA SER A 268 19.88 9.70 3.46
C SER A 268 20.62 9.43 4.77
N VAL A 269 21.87 8.97 4.71
CA VAL A 269 22.74 8.80 5.89
C VAL A 269 23.08 10.15 6.50
N PHE A 270 23.43 11.15 5.68
CA PHE A 270 23.71 12.50 6.14
C PHE A 270 22.49 13.11 6.83
N ASP A 271 21.31 12.98 6.21
CA ASP A 271 20.05 13.43 6.77
C ASP A 271 19.76 12.74 8.11
N LEU A 272 19.97 11.42 8.22
CA LEU A 272 19.77 10.68 9.47
C LEU A 272 20.72 11.16 10.59
N LEU A 273 21.96 11.51 10.26
CA LEU A 273 22.97 11.95 11.22
C LEU A 273 22.83 13.42 11.63
N MET A 274 22.27 14.26 10.74
CA MET A 274 22.26 15.72 10.90
C MET A 274 20.87 16.28 11.19
N LEU A 275 19.79 15.54 10.95
CA LEU A 275 18.41 16.02 11.07
C LEU A 275 17.64 15.25 12.15
N ASP A 276 17.51 15.86 13.32
CA ASP A 276 16.65 15.37 14.42
C ASP A 276 15.22 15.03 13.98
N PRO A 277 14.55 15.78 13.06
CA PRO A 277 13.19 15.45 12.65
C PRO A 277 13.00 14.03 12.10
N ILE A 278 14.00 13.45 11.44
CA ILE A 278 13.91 12.09 10.90
C ILE A 278 13.88 11.05 12.02
N VAL A 279 14.75 11.23 13.02
CA VAL A 279 14.81 10.36 14.20
C VAL A 279 13.50 10.45 14.99
N GLN A 280 12.94 11.66 15.15
CA GLN A 280 11.67 11.85 15.83
C GLN A 280 10.49 11.27 15.05
N ALA A 281 10.46 11.42 13.72
CA ALA A 281 9.44 10.83 12.87
C ALA A 281 9.48 9.30 12.91
N ASP A 282 10.67 8.71 12.94
CA ASP A 282 10.87 7.26 13.11
C ASP A 282 10.29 6.76 14.45
N LEU A 283 10.55 7.46 15.56
CA LEU A 283 10.00 7.13 16.89
C LEU A 283 8.47 7.24 16.91
N ARG A 284 7.93 8.35 16.40
CA ARG A 284 6.48 8.61 16.33
C ARG A 284 5.76 7.57 15.49
N LEU A 285 6.34 7.21 14.35
CA LEU A 285 5.80 6.17 13.49
C LEU A 285 5.84 4.80 14.19
N ALA A 286 6.91 4.47 14.89
CA ALA A 286 6.99 3.22 15.66
C ALA A 286 5.90 3.16 16.74
N ASN A 287 5.71 4.23 17.52
CA ASN A 287 4.67 4.32 18.53
C ASN A 287 3.26 4.22 17.92
N LEU A 288 3.00 4.92 16.81
CA LEU A 288 1.72 4.83 16.11
C LEU A 288 1.42 3.42 15.59
N ILE A 289 2.45 2.70 15.12
CA ILE A 289 2.30 1.31 14.66
C ILE A 289 2.01 0.37 15.83
N HIS A 290 2.54 0.66 17.02
CA HIS A 290 2.28 -0.14 18.21
C HIS A 290 0.79 -0.15 18.59
N ASP A 291 0.11 0.99 18.49
CA ASP A 291 -1.32 1.12 18.84
C ASP A 291 -2.25 0.29 17.95
N VAL A 292 -1.80 -0.03 16.73
CA VAL A 292 -2.56 -0.85 15.77
C VAL A 292 -2.24 -2.34 15.86
N TRP A 293 -1.32 -2.75 16.74
CA TRP A 293 -0.97 -4.15 16.91
C TRP A 293 -2.18 -5.04 17.23
N SER A 294 -2.21 -6.20 16.59
CA SER A 294 -3.15 -7.27 16.87
C SER A 294 -2.44 -8.62 16.72
N PRO A 295 -2.88 -9.69 17.41
CA PRO A 295 -2.26 -11.00 17.31
C PRO A 295 -2.16 -11.51 15.87
N ASP A 296 -3.17 -11.23 15.04
CA ASP A 296 -3.20 -11.63 13.63
C ASP A 296 -2.21 -10.87 12.77
N LEU A 297 -2.13 -9.54 12.94
CA LEU A 297 -1.17 -8.70 12.24
C LEU A 297 0.27 -9.13 12.57
N LEU A 298 0.55 -9.37 13.85
CA LEU A 298 1.86 -9.80 14.31
C LEU A 298 2.23 -11.20 13.79
N ARG A 299 1.28 -12.15 13.76
CA ARG A 299 1.49 -13.47 13.14
C ARG A 299 1.80 -13.38 11.66
N LEU A 300 1.01 -12.61 10.91
CA LEU A 300 1.23 -12.39 9.48
C LEU A 300 2.60 -11.75 9.22
N ALA A 301 2.94 -10.68 9.94
CA ALA A 301 4.22 -10.02 9.82
C ALA A 301 5.39 -10.94 10.19
N THR A 302 5.21 -11.83 11.17
CA THR A 302 6.19 -12.85 11.56
C THR A 302 6.49 -13.83 10.42
N HIS A 303 5.46 -14.38 9.75
CA HIS A 303 5.68 -15.27 8.61
C HIS A 303 6.28 -14.55 7.39
N VAL A 304 5.87 -13.30 7.15
CA VAL A 304 6.42 -12.49 6.06
C VAL A 304 7.89 -12.17 6.32
N THR A 305 8.27 -11.77 7.54
CA THR A 305 9.67 -11.48 7.85
C THR A 305 10.56 -12.71 7.79
N ALA A 306 10.01 -13.93 8.00
CA ALA A 306 10.77 -15.18 7.90
C ALA A 306 11.40 -15.38 6.51
N LEU A 307 10.83 -14.81 5.44
CA LEU A 307 11.41 -14.83 4.10
C LEU A 307 12.75 -14.08 4.01
N GLY A 308 13.04 -13.19 4.96
CA GLY A 308 14.33 -12.51 5.08
C GLY A 308 15.29 -13.18 6.08
N ASP A 309 14.89 -14.27 6.72
CA ASP A 309 15.69 -14.98 7.72
C ASP A 309 16.92 -15.66 7.09
N ALA A 310 18.02 -15.70 7.84
CA ALA A 310 19.28 -16.26 7.37
C ALA A 310 19.18 -17.74 6.96
N LYS A 311 18.37 -18.56 7.66
CA LYS A 311 18.20 -19.99 7.33
C LYS A 311 17.47 -20.15 6.00
N VAL A 312 16.37 -19.43 5.82
CA VAL A 312 15.57 -19.43 4.58
C VAL A 312 16.41 -18.95 3.40
N ILE A 313 17.11 -17.82 3.56
CA ILE A 313 17.98 -17.28 2.51
C ILE A 313 19.11 -18.25 2.17
N ALA A 314 19.77 -18.88 3.15
CA ALA A 314 20.82 -19.86 2.89
C ALA A 314 20.32 -21.07 2.09
N THR A 315 19.14 -21.62 2.45
CA THR A 315 18.49 -22.71 1.71
C THR A 315 18.15 -22.30 0.27
N LEU A 316 17.64 -21.08 0.06
CA LEU A 316 17.33 -20.58 -1.28
C LEU A 316 18.58 -20.26 -2.11
N ILE A 317 19.68 -19.81 -1.49
CA ILE A 317 20.99 -19.67 -2.15
C ILE A 317 21.49 -21.02 -2.64
N ALA A 318 21.38 -22.08 -1.84
CA ALA A 318 21.76 -23.43 -2.25
C ALA A 318 20.93 -23.91 -3.46
N ALA A 319 19.61 -23.66 -3.44
CA ALA A 319 18.72 -23.97 -4.56
C ALA A 319 19.11 -23.20 -5.84
N ALA A 320 19.39 -21.90 -5.71
CA ALA A 320 19.86 -21.06 -6.82
C ALA A 320 21.24 -21.53 -7.35
N GLY A 321 22.13 -21.96 -6.47
CA GLY A 321 23.41 -22.56 -6.79
C GLY A 321 23.27 -23.81 -7.64
N ILE A 322 22.46 -24.78 -7.19
CA ILE A 322 22.18 -25.99 -7.96
C ILE A 322 21.55 -25.66 -9.31
N LEU A 323 20.57 -24.75 -9.35
CA LEU A 323 19.92 -24.33 -10.60
C LEU A 323 20.92 -23.73 -11.61
N THR A 324 21.83 -22.86 -11.17
CA THR A 324 22.84 -22.24 -12.06
C THR A 324 23.89 -23.24 -12.53
N LEU A 325 24.28 -24.21 -11.70
CA LEU A 325 25.14 -25.32 -12.07
C LEU A 325 24.48 -26.20 -13.14
N LEU A 326 23.21 -26.60 -12.94
CA LEU A 326 22.44 -27.38 -13.91
C LEU A 326 22.27 -26.65 -15.25
N ARG A 327 22.16 -25.32 -15.21
CA ARG A 327 22.01 -24.47 -16.41
C ARG A 327 23.35 -24.03 -17.01
N ARG A 328 24.48 -24.38 -16.39
CA ARG A 328 25.85 -23.97 -16.78
C ARG A 328 26.02 -22.47 -16.93
N ARG A 329 25.53 -21.72 -15.94
CA ARG A 329 25.60 -20.26 -15.89
C ARG A 329 26.41 -19.79 -14.67
N PRO A 330 27.73 -20.05 -14.62
CA PRO A 330 28.57 -19.65 -13.49
C PRO A 330 28.72 -18.14 -13.37
N ASP A 331 28.47 -17.40 -14.46
CA ASP A 331 28.32 -15.95 -14.45
C ASP A 331 27.20 -15.49 -13.51
N LEU A 332 26.07 -16.21 -13.50
CA LEU A 332 24.95 -15.91 -12.59
C LEU A 332 25.27 -16.31 -11.14
N LEU A 333 25.96 -17.43 -10.93
CA LEU A 333 26.40 -17.84 -9.58
C LEU A 333 27.39 -16.83 -8.98
N GLY A 334 28.36 -16.37 -9.78
CA GLY A 334 29.31 -15.34 -9.37
C GLY A 334 28.64 -14.02 -9.03
N GLY A 335 27.72 -13.55 -9.88
CA GLY A 335 26.98 -12.32 -9.60
C GLY A 335 26.12 -12.43 -8.33
N LEU A 336 25.49 -13.59 -8.10
CA LEU A 336 24.73 -13.85 -6.88
C LEU A 336 25.64 -13.80 -5.65
N ALA A 337 26.81 -14.44 -5.71
CA ALA A 337 27.78 -14.43 -4.62
C ALA A 337 28.27 -13.01 -4.32
N VAL A 338 28.59 -12.21 -5.35
CA VAL A 338 29.00 -10.80 -5.18
C VAL A 338 27.88 -9.99 -4.52
N ALA A 339 26.64 -10.12 -4.99
CA ALA A 339 25.51 -9.38 -4.44
C ALA A 339 25.24 -9.75 -2.96
N VAL A 340 25.21 -11.04 -2.64
CA VAL A 340 24.90 -11.53 -1.29
C VAL A 340 26.05 -11.24 -0.32
N CYS A 341 27.28 -11.64 -0.65
CA CYS A 341 28.42 -11.48 0.25
C CYS A 341 28.75 -10.01 0.48
N GLY A 342 28.71 -9.19 -0.57
CA GLY A 342 28.90 -7.74 -0.46
C GLY A 342 27.85 -7.10 0.45
N ASN A 343 26.57 -7.44 0.24
CA ASN A 343 25.48 -6.97 1.09
C ASN A 343 25.67 -7.37 2.56
N LEU A 344 25.97 -8.65 2.84
CA LEU A 344 26.17 -9.13 4.20
C LEU A 344 27.35 -8.43 4.88
N ALA A 345 28.47 -8.26 4.17
CA ALA A 345 29.65 -7.56 4.67
C ALA A 345 29.33 -6.08 4.97
N SER A 346 28.67 -5.38 4.05
CA SER A 346 28.29 -3.98 4.25
C SER A 346 27.33 -3.81 5.42
N VAL A 347 26.26 -4.61 5.52
CA VAL A 347 25.31 -4.53 6.64
C VAL A 347 26.02 -4.81 7.97
N ALA A 348 26.89 -5.83 8.03
CA ALA A 348 27.62 -6.15 9.24
C ALA A 348 28.61 -5.04 9.65
N ALA A 349 29.25 -4.38 8.69
CA ALA A 349 30.13 -3.25 8.95
C ALA A 349 29.33 -2.02 9.43
N LEU A 350 28.28 -1.65 8.70
CA LEU A 350 27.45 -0.48 9.00
C LEU A 350 26.77 -0.61 10.37
N LYS A 351 26.26 -1.79 10.73
CA LYS A 351 25.69 -2.01 12.06
C LYS A 351 26.67 -1.73 13.20
N ARG A 352 27.96 -2.01 13.00
CA ARG A 352 29.01 -1.72 14.00
C ARG A 352 29.46 -0.26 13.99
N ILE A 353 29.42 0.39 12.83
CA ILE A 353 29.83 1.79 12.68
C ILE A 353 28.79 2.73 13.29
N PHE A 354 27.51 2.49 13.01
CA PHE A 354 26.43 3.37 13.49
C PHE A 354 25.94 3.02 14.90
N ASP A 355 25.99 1.74 15.26
CA ASP A 355 25.50 1.21 16.54
C ASP A 355 24.16 1.80 17.01
N ARG A 356 23.26 2.04 16.04
CA ARG A 356 22.00 2.72 16.30
C ARG A 356 21.13 1.84 17.21
N PRO A 357 20.56 2.39 18.30
CA PRO A 357 19.67 1.64 19.18
C PRO A 357 18.43 1.16 18.42
N ARG A 358 17.89 0.02 18.83
CA ARG A 358 16.62 -0.50 18.32
C ARG A 358 15.44 0.20 18.99
N PRO A 359 14.25 0.19 18.36
CA PRO A 359 13.02 0.62 19.03
C PRO A 359 12.80 -0.13 20.35
N GLU A 360 12.35 0.58 21.37
CA GLU A 360 12.07 -0.02 22.69
C GLU A 360 10.92 -1.04 22.61
N LEU A 361 9.92 -0.74 21.78
CA LEU A 361 8.73 -1.55 21.53
C LEU A 361 8.97 -2.68 20.50
N ALA A 362 10.20 -3.03 20.16
CA ALA A 362 10.49 -4.10 19.20
C ALA A 362 9.91 -5.45 19.65
N TYR A 363 9.33 -6.22 18.72
CA TYR A 363 8.61 -7.46 19.05
C TYR A 363 9.51 -8.66 19.40
N PHE A 364 10.72 -8.77 18.82
CA PHE A 364 11.67 -9.84 19.08
C PHE A 364 12.94 -9.34 19.78
N VAL A 365 13.61 -10.26 20.49
CA VAL A 365 14.92 -9.99 21.09
C VAL A 365 15.99 -10.01 20.02
N GLU A 366 16.82 -8.96 20.00
CA GLU A 366 17.90 -8.77 19.05
C GLU A 366 19.08 -8.08 19.71
N THR A 367 20.30 -8.54 19.42
CA THR A 367 21.55 -8.07 20.05
C THR A 367 22.38 -7.16 19.15
N SER A 368 21.97 -6.98 17.89
CA SER A 368 22.68 -6.15 16.92
C SER A 368 22.00 -4.80 16.69
N GLY A 369 22.78 -3.77 16.34
CA GLY A 369 22.28 -2.43 16.00
C GLY A 369 21.18 -2.43 14.92
N SER A 370 20.34 -1.39 14.93
CA SER A 370 19.17 -1.25 14.06
C SER A 370 19.54 -0.87 12.61
N PHE A 371 20.54 0.01 12.44
CA PHE A 371 20.86 0.60 11.13
C PHE A 371 22.00 -0.12 10.39
N PRO A 372 21.86 -0.44 9.09
CA PRO A 372 20.60 -0.55 8.34
C PRO A 372 19.91 -1.90 8.61
N SER A 373 18.65 -2.03 8.16
CA SER A 373 17.92 -3.28 8.28
C SER A 373 18.49 -4.38 7.37
N GLY A 374 18.99 -5.45 7.97
CA GLY A 374 19.58 -6.58 7.24
C GLY A 374 18.58 -7.39 6.43
N HIS A 375 17.37 -7.61 6.96
CA HIS A 375 16.28 -8.29 6.25
C HIS A 375 15.83 -7.50 5.02
N ALA A 376 15.70 -6.17 5.14
CA ALA A 376 15.39 -5.31 4.02
C ALA A 376 16.50 -5.36 2.96
N ALA A 377 17.77 -5.23 3.38
CA ALA A 377 18.90 -5.22 2.45
C ALA A 377 19.08 -6.54 1.70
N ILE A 378 19.04 -7.68 2.41
CA ILE A 378 19.14 -9.00 1.76
C ILE A 378 17.92 -9.26 0.86
N SER A 379 16.74 -8.73 1.18
CA SER A 379 15.56 -8.92 0.33
C SER A 379 15.76 -8.36 -1.07
N VAL A 380 16.38 -7.17 -1.20
CA VAL A 380 16.68 -6.56 -2.49
C VAL A 380 17.88 -7.24 -3.15
N ALA A 381 18.96 -7.49 -2.41
CA ALA A 381 20.17 -8.10 -2.96
C ALA A 381 19.91 -9.53 -3.47
N PHE A 382 19.28 -10.38 -2.65
CA PHE A 382 19.02 -11.78 -2.99
C PHE A 382 17.82 -11.94 -3.93
N TYR A 383 16.60 -11.51 -3.54
CA TYR A 383 15.41 -11.74 -4.38
C TYR A 383 15.45 -10.92 -5.67
N GLY A 384 16.04 -9.72 -5.64
CA GLY A 384 16.30 -8.94 -6.86
C GLY A 384 17.25 -9.65 -7.81
N PHE A 385 18.33 -10.24 -7.30
CA PHE A 385 19.27 -10.99 -8.15
C PHE A 385 18.67 -12.31 -8.61
N ALA A 386 17.91 -13.01 -7.76
CA ALA A 386 17.18 -14.21 -8.12
C ALA A 386 16.17 -13.93 -9.25
N ALA A 387 15.44 -12.82 -9.19
CA ALA A 387 14.56 -12.39 -10.28
C ALA A 387 15.33 -12.11 -11.58
N PHE A 388 16.46 -11.42 -11.51
CA PHE A 388 17.35 -11.22 -12.66
C PHE A 388 17.83 -12.57 -13.24
N MET A 389 18.23 -13.51 -12.39
CA MET A 389 18.64 -14.85 -12.77
C MET A 389 17.49 -15.63 -13.45
N LEU A 390 16.29 -15.66 -12.87
CA LEU A 390 15.12 -16.33 -13.43
C LEU A 390 14.72 -15.74 -14.79
N TRP A 391 14.83 -14.42 -14.95
CA TRP A 391 14.65 -13.75 -16.24
C TRP A 391 15.71 -14.16 -17.26
N ARG A 392 17.00 -14.16 -16.88
CA ARG A 392 18.10 -14.57 -17.77
C ARG A 392 18.01 -16.04 -18.17
N LEU A 393 17.50 -16.89 -17.30
CA LEU A 393 17.22 -18.31 -17.57
C LEU A 393 15.93 -18.56 -18.36
N ARG A 394 15.17 -17.50 -18.69
CA ARG A 394 13.87 -17.56 -19.39
C ARG A 394 12.79 -18.35 -18.65
N LEU A 395 12.90 -18.43 -17.32
CA LEU A 395 11.87 -19.04 -16.47
C LEU A 395 10.74 -18.04 -16.16
N LEU A 396 11.06 -16.75 -16.10
CA LEU A 396 10.09 -15.66 -15.92
C LEU A 396 10.28 -14.57 -16.97
N ARG A 397 9.18 -13.86 -17.27
CA ARG A 397 9.23 -12.61 -18.05
C ARG A 397 9.82 -11.50 -17.18
N ALA A 398 10.52 -10.54 -17.80
CA ALA A 398 11.19 -9.45 -17.08
C ALA A 398 10.25 -8.68 -16.12
N VAL A 399 9.02 -8.39 -16.57
CA VAL A 399 8.01 -7.69 -15.76
C VAL A 399 7.61 -8.51 -14.54
N SER A 400 7.29 -9.80 -14.73
CA SER A 400 6.89 -10.69 -13.64
C SER A 400 8.02 -10.91 -12.63
N ALA A 401 9.26 -11.04 -13.12
CA ALA A 401 10.43 -11.18 -12.27
C ALA A 401 10.67 -9.92 -11.42
N ALA A 402 10.68 -8.74 -12.06
CA ALA A 402 10.87 -7.47 -11.37
C ALA A 402 9.74 -7.17 -10.37
N PHE A 403 8.49 -7.42 -10.75
CA PHE A 403 7.33 -7.25 -9.88
C PHE A 403 7.42 -8.19 -8.67
N GLY A 404 7.69 -9.48 -8.87
CA GLY A 404 7.82 -10.44 -7.77
C GLY A 404 8.93 -10.07 -6.78
N ALA A 405 10.10 -9.66 -7.27
CA ALA A 405 11.18 -9.20 -6.39
C ALA A 405 10.80 -7.94 -5.61
N ALA A 406 10.17 -6.96 -6.27
CA ALA A 406 9.73 -5.72 -5.62
C ALA A 406 8.66 -5.98 -4.55
N VAL A 407 7.69 -6.87 -4.83
CA VAL A 407 6.66 -7.28 -3.88
C VAL A 407 7.28 -7.94 -2.66
N ILE A 408 8.17 -8.92 -2.85
CA ILE A 408 8.82 -9.62 -1.73
C ILE A 408 9.65 -8.65 -0.89
N ALA A 409 10.45 -7.80 -1.52
CA ALA A 409 11.26 -6.80 -0.81
C ALA A 409 10.40 -5.79 -0.02
N PHE A 410 9.30 -5.33 -0.63
CA PHE A 410 8.33 -4.43 0.00
C PHE A 410 7.67 -5.10 1.21
N LEU A 411 7.15 -6.31 1.05
CA LEU A 411 6.49 -7.07 2.13
C LEU A 411 7.44 -7.35 3.29
N ILE A 412 8.67 -7.78 3.01
CA ILE A 412 9.69 -7.98 4.04
C ILE A 412 9.96 -6.66 4.76
N GLY A 413 10.18 -5.55 4.06
CA GLY A 413 10.41 -4.25 4.70
C GLY A 413 9.24 -3.80 5.58
N VAL A 414 8.01 -3.86 5.08
CA VAL A 414 6.79 -3.53 5.85
C VAL A 414 6.67 -4.39 7.09
N SER A 415 6.98 -5.69 7.00
CA SER A 415 6.96 -6.58 8.17
C SER A 415 7.95 -6.14 9.26
N ARG A 416 9.13 -5.61 8.89
CA ARG A 416 10.12 -5.10 9.88
C ARG A 416 9.63 -3.86 10.61
N ILE A 417 8.94 -2.97 9.91
CA ILE A 417 8.35 -1.75 10.51
C ILE A 417 7.14 -2.14 11.37
N THR A 418 6.29 -3.07 10.88
CA THR A 418 5.09 -3.55 11.60
C THR A 418 5.47 -4.23 12.92
N LEU A 419 6.51 -5.05 12.93
CA LEU A 419 7.05 -5.69 14.14
C LEU A 419 7.90 -4.73 15.00
N ILE A 420 8.04 -3.46 14.58
CA ILE A 420 8.83 -2.42 15.25
C ILE A 420 10.28 -2.87 15.49
N GLU A 421 10.77 -3.76 14.64
CA GLU A 421 12.14 -4.29 14.74
C GLU A 421 13.20 -3.30 14.26
N HIS A 422 12.76 -2.40 13.38
CA HIS A 422 13.54 -1.40 12.67
C HIS A 422 12.68 -0.18 12.42
N TYR A 423 13.32 0.98 12.40
CA TYR A 423 12.70 2.22 11.97
C TYR A 423 12.51 2.25 10.45
N LEU A 424 11.67 3.17 9.96
CA LEU A 424 11.43 3.33 8.51
C LEU A 424 12.73 3.66 7.77
N SER A 425 13.53 4.57 8.34
CA SER A 425 14.84 4.94 7.76
C SER A 425 15.82 3.76 7.67
N ASP A 426 15.81 2.82 8.62
CA ASP A 426 16.65 1.61 8.59
C ASP A 426 16.27 0.70 7.41
N VAL A 427 14.97 0.58 7.13
CA VAL A 427 14.44 -0.25 6.05
C VAL A 427 14.75 0.36 4.68
N ILE A 428 14.53 1.67 4.53
CA ILE A 428 14.88 2.39 3.30
C ILE A 428 16.38 2.29 3.01
N ASN A 429 17.23 2.53 3.99
CA ASN A 429 18.67 2.42 3.83
C ASN A 429 19.13 0.97 3.62
N GLY A 430 18.44 0.00 4.23
CA GLY A 430 18.61 -1.42 3.92
C GLY A 430 18.36 -1.70 2.43
N TRP A 431 17.20 -1.28 1.90
CA TRP A 431 16.89 -1.43 0.48
C TRP A 431 17.91 -0.76 -0.44
N LEU A 432 18.41 0.44 -0.08
CA LEU A 432 19.44 1.14 -0.85
C LEU A 432 20.76 0.35 -0.87
N VAL A 433 21.25 -0.13 0.27
CA VAL A 433 22.45 -0.98 0.35
C VAL A 433 22.27 -2.26 -0.47
N GLY A 434 21.12 -2.92 -0.35
CA GLY A 434 20.79 -4.11 -1.14
C GLY A 434 20.74 -3.81 -2.64
N ALA A 435 20.22 -2.66 -3.05
CA ALA A 435 20.14 -2.22 -4.44
C ALA A 435 21.52 -1.93 -5.04
N ILE A 436 22.42 -1.31 -4.28
CA ILE A 436 23.82 -1.08 -4.68
C ILE A 436 24.48 -2.42 -5.03
N TRP A 437 24.38 -3.40 -4.12
CA TRP A 437 24.97 -4.72 -4.32
C TRP A 437 24.27 -5.55 -5.39
N LEU A 438 22.96 -5.38 -5.57
CA LEU A 438 22.22 -5.95 -6.71
C LEU A 438 22.80 -5.44 -8.04
N VAL A 439 22.99 -4.12 -8.18
CA VAL A 439 23.54 -3.51 -9.39
C VAL A 439 24.98 -3.98 -9.64
N ILE A 440 25.81 -4.03 -8.60
CA ILE A 440 27.20 -4.53 -8.70
C ILE A 440 27.21 -6.02 -9.08
N GLY A 441 26.36 -6.85 -8.47
CA GLY A 441 26.24 -8.27 -8.81
C GLY A 441 25.79 -8.50 -10.25
N ILE A 442 24.81 -7.73 -10.73
CA ILE A 442 24.36 -7.76 -12.13
C ILE A 442 25.50 -7.34 -13.06
N ALA A 443 26.22 -6.25 -12.73
CA ALA A 443 27.37 -5.79 -13.49
C ALA A 443 28.45 -6.87 -13.58
N PHE A 444 28.76 -7.54 -12.48
CA PHE A 444 29.73 -8.63 -12.44
C PHE A 444 29.28 -9.83 -13.30
N ALA A 445 28.01 -10.25 -13.19
CA ALA A 445 27.48 -11.35 -13.99
C ALA A 445 27.55 -11.05 -15.50
N GLU A 446 27.16 -9.85 -15.91
CA GLU A 446 27.18 -9.43 -17.32
C GLU A 446 28.60 -9.25 -17.85
N TRP A 447 29.51 -8.71 -17.03
CA TRP A 447 30.94 -8.62 -17.33
C TRP A 447 31.55 -10.01 -17.53
N TRP A 448 31.33 -10.93 -16.59
CA TRP A 448 31.88 -12.28 -16.65
C TRP A 448 31.35 -13.05 -17.87
N ARG A 449 30.06 -12.90 -18.15
CA ARG A 449 29.44 -13.46 -19.36
C ARG A 449 30.11 -12.94 -20.63
N ALA A 450 30.31 -11.62 -20.74
CA ALA A 450 30.94 -11.00 -21.89
C ALA A 450 32.42 -11.39 -22.05
N ALA A 451 33.12 -11.65 -20.94
CA ALA A 451 34.49 -12.13 -20.96
C ALA A 451 34.59 -13.59 -21.46
N ARG A 452 33.64 -14.45 -21.09
CA ARG A 452 33.61 -15.89 -21.44
C ARG A 452 33.17 -16.19 -22.87
N THR A 453 32.51 -15.28 -23.58
CA THR A 453 32.07 -15.50 -24.98
C THR A 453 33.23 -15.62 -25.99
N ARG A 454 34.49 -15.60 -25.54
CA ARG A 454 35.67 -15.74 -26.40
C ARG A 454 36.05 -17.19 -26.77
N THR A 455 35.60 -18.21 -26.04
CA THR A 455 35.69 -19.64 -26.42
C THR A 455 34.87 -20.51 -25.45
N PRO A 456 33.81 -21.23 -25.87
CA PRO A 456 33.09 -22.13 -24.98
C PRO A 456 33.91 -23.42 -24.76
N PRO A 457 34.19 -23.82 -23.50
CA PRO A 457 34.82 -25.12 -23.26
C PRO A 457 33.87 -26.25 -23.67
N VAL A 458 34.37 -27.21 -24.45
CA VAL A 458 33.66 -28.46 -24.80
C VAL A 458 33.48 -29.24 -23.51
N THR A 459 32.28 -29.16 -22.92
CA THR A 459 31.92 -29.88 -21.70
C THR A 459 30.84 -30.91 -22.04
N PRO A 460 31.01 -32.19 -21.71
CA PRO A 460 30.06 -33.25 -22.05
C PRO A 460 28.67 -32.89 -21.51
N PRO A 461 27.55 -33.20 -22.18
CA PRO A 461 26.21 -32.80 -21.72
C PRO A 461 25.89 -33.37 -20.34
N VAL A 462 25.16 -32.60 -19.51
CA VAL A 462 24.64 -33.10 -18.23
C VAL A 462 23.71 -34.28 -18.51
N THR A 463 23.93 -35.42 -17.86
CA THR A 463 23.09 -36.62 -18.03
C THR A 463 21.65 -36.34 -17.62
N ALA A 464 20.69 -37.02 -18.27
CA ALA A 464 19.27 -36.85 -17.96
C ALA A 464 18.92 -37.26 -16.51
N SER A 465 19.67 -38.18 -15.91
CA SER A 465 19.55 -38.54 -14.49
C SER A 465 19.98 -37.37 -13.59
N LEU A 466 21.17 -36.80 -13.81
CA LEU A 466 21.69 -35.70 -13.01
C LEU A 466 20.81 -34.44 -13.10
N ARG A 467 20.22 -34.16 -14.27
CA ARG A 467 19.25 -33.07 -14.43
C ARG A 467 17.97 -33.30 -13.64
N ARG A 468 17.45 -34.53 -13.63
CA ARG A 468 16.24 -34.90 -12.86
C ARG A 468 16.51 -34.81 -11.35
N SER A 469 17.59 -35.44 -10.87
CA SER A 469 17.99 -35.41 -9.46
C SER A 469 18.27 -33.99 -8.98
N GLY A 470 18.98 -33.18 -9.78
CA GLY A 470 19.23 -31.78 -9.42
C GLY A 470 17.96 -30.93 -9.41
N THR A 471 17.00 -31.17 -10.33
CA THR A 471 15.71 -30.47 -10.29
C THR A 471 14.90 -30.87 -9.06
N ALA A 472 14.88 -32.16 -8.71
CA ALA A 472 14.25 -32.65 -7.49
C ALA A 472 14.88 -32.04 -6.23
N ALA A 473 16.21 -31.90 -6.19
CA ALA A 473 16.92 -31.22 -5.10
C ALA A 473 16.52 -29.74 -4.97
N VAL A 474 16.40 -29.01 -6.08
CA VAL A 474 15.92 -27.62 -6.07
C VAL A 474 14.50 -27.54 -5.51
N VAL A 475 13.61 -28.43 -5.93
CA VAL A 475 12.22 -28.47 -5.41
C VAL A 475 12.20 -28.79 -3.93
N ALA A 476 12.98 -29.79 -3.49
CA ALA A 476 13.08 -30.16 -2.08
C ALA A 476 13.59 -28.99 -1.22
N LEU A 477 14.63 -28.27 -1.66
CA LEU A 477 15.14 -27.09 -0.95
C LEU A 477 14.11 -25.96 -0.88
N VAL A 478 13.33 -25.75 -1.95
CA VAL A 478 12.24 -24.76 -1.94
C VAL A 478 11.14 -25.17 -0.95
N LEU A 479 10.78 -26.45 -0.88
CA LEU A 479 9.81 -26.97 0.09
C LEU A 479 10.34 -26.85 1.53
N ILE A 480 11.63 -27.10 1.75
CA ILE A 480 12.28 -26.88 3.06
C ILE A 480 12.21 -25.40 3.44
N ALA A 481 12.48 -24.48 2.50
CA ALA A 481 12.36 -23.05 2.75
C ALA A 481 10.92 -22.64 3.10
N VAL A 482 9.92 -23.22 2.43
CA VAL A 482 8.49 -23.00 2.77
C VAL A 482 8.17 -23.52 4.17
N TRP A 483 8.66 -24.71 4.53
CA TRP A 483 8.48 -25.26 5.86
C TRP A 483 9.16 -24.39 6.94
N GLN A 484 10.39 -23.92 6.70
CA GLN A 484 11.09 -23.00 7.61
C GLN A 484 10.33 -21.68 7.85
N VAL A 485 9.60 -21.18 6.85
CA VAL A 485 8.74 -19.99 7.00
C VAL A 485 7.49 -20.29 7.83
N ALA A 486 6.90 -21.48 7.65
CA ALA A 486 5.74 -21.91 8.42
C ALA A 486 6.07 -22.19 9.89
N ASP A 487 7.24 -22.75 10.15
CA ASP A 487 7.79 -23.09 11.48
C ASP A 487 8.60 -21.94 12.11
N TYR A 488 8.54 -20.74 11.52
CA TYR A 488 9.38 -19.64 11.98
C TYR A 488 8.96 -19.14 13.36
N GLU A 489 9.84 -19.34 14.33
CA GLU A 489 9.70 -18.83 15.68
C GLU A 489 10.97 -18.10 16.13
N LYS A 490 10.79 -17.05 16.93
CA LYS A 490 11.87 -16.25 17.48
C LYS A 490 11.49 -15.75 18.87
N ALA A 491 12.47 -15.64 19.75
CA ALA A 491 12.28 -15.16 21.13
C ALA A 491 11.66 -13.76 21.14
N ARG A 492 10.48 -13.65 21.75
CA ARG A 492 9.75 -12.39 21.87
C ARG A 492 10.41 -11.50 22.91
N LYS A 493 10.50 -10.21 22.63
CA LYS A 493 10.88 -9.22 23.63
C LYS A 493 9.69 -9.03 24.55
N ILE A 494 9.90 -9.17 25.85
CA ILE A 494 8.88 -8.83 26.84
C ILE A 494 8.90 -7.30 26.93
N SER A 495 7.81 -6.65 26.51
CA SER A 495 7.67 -5.20 26.70
C SER A 495 7.83 -4.89 28.18
N PRO A 496 8.63 -3.86 28.55
CA PRO A 496 8.65 -3.40 29.92
C PRO A 496 7.20 -3.09 30.35
N GLY A 497 6.85 -3.49 31.58
CA GLY A 497 5.54 -3.14 32.15
C GLY A 497 5.36 -1.63 32.20
N PRO A 498 4.13 -1.14 32.48
CA PRO A 498 3.88 0.29 32.61
C PRO A 498 4.90 0.92 33.55
N VAL A 499 5.47 2.05 33.14
CA VAL A 499 6.37 2.86 33.96
C VAL A 499 5.64 3.13 35.28
N GLY A 500 6.29 2.82 36.41
CA GLY A 500 5.70 3.00 37.73
C GLY A 500 5.28 4.44 37.96
N ASP A 501 4.21 4.64 38.73
CA ASP A 501 3.69 5.96 39.02
C ASP A 501 4.72 6.81 39.78
N VAL A 502 4.88 8.05 39.34
CA VAL A 502 5.80 9.04 39.91
C VAL A 502 4.97 10.09 40.65
N THR A 503 5.11 10.14 41.97
CA THR A 503 4.40 11.14 42.77
C THR A 503 5.00 12.53 42.58
N PHE A 504 4.16 13.55 42.39
CA PHE A 504 4.58 14.95 42.31
C PHE A 504 3.85 15.82 43.34
N THR A 505 4.51 16.90 43.77
CA THR A 505 3.98 17.84 44.78
C THR A 505 3.27 19.02 44.12
N THR A 506 3.88 19.63 43.10
CA THR A 506 3.34 20.82 42.40
C THR A 506 3.58 20.75 40.90
N LEU A 507 2.68 21.33 40.11
CA LEU A 507 2.86 21.42 38.66
C LEU A 507 4.11 22.24 38.28
N ASP A 508 4.40 23.31 39.04
CA ASP A 508 5.58 24.13 38.82
C ASP A 508 6.88 23.32 38.93
N SER A 509 6.94 22.34 39.85
CA SER A 509 8.11 21.44 39.97
C SER A 509 8.30 20.57 38.73
N LEU A 510 7.21 20.08 38.13
CA LEU A 510 7.25 19.28 36.91
C LEU A 510 7.64 20.12 35.69
N ILE A 511 7.15 21.37 35.61
CA ILE A 511 7.49 22.31 34.56
C ILE A 511 8.97 22.70 34.65
N ALA A 512 9.45 23.05 35.84
CA ALA A 512 10.85 23.42 36.09
C ALA A 512 11.82 22.26 35.77
N ALA A 513 11.39 21.01 36.00
CA ALA A 513 12.15 19.82 35.63
C ALA A 513 12.10 19.48 34.12
N GLY A 514 11.28 20.17 33.33
CA GLY A 514 11.10 19.89 31.90
C GLY A 514 10.25 18.66 31.59
N ASN A 515 9.53 18.13 32.59
CA ASN A 515 8.72 16.91 32.46
C ASN A 515 7.36 17.14 31.78
N LEU A 516 6.92 18.40 31.70
CA LEU A 516 5.69 18.82 31.04
C LEU A 516 5.97 19.75 29.85
N PRO A 517 6.52 19.23 28.73
CA PRO A 517 6.72 20.03 27.53
C PRO A 517 5.36 20.52 27.03
N ALA A 518 5.26 21.81 26.75
CA ALA A 518 3.98 22.41 26.36
C ALA A 518 3.61 22.18 24.89
N GLN A 519 4.49 21.62 24.08
CA GLN A 519 4.33 21.56 22.63
C GLN A 519 3.92 20.16 22.18
N THR A 520 2.88 20.09 21.35
CA THR A 520 2.58 18.90 20.57
C THR A 520 3.19 19.03 19.17
N ALA A 521 3.29 17.93 18.45
CA ALA A 521 3.85 17.91 17.12
C ALA A 521 3.13 16.92 16.20
N SER A 522 3.25 17.16 14.89
CA SER A 522 2.82 16.25 13.85
C SER A 522 3.77 15.05 13.73
N LEU A 523 3.40 14.03 12.94
CA LEU A 523 4.28 12.91 12.63
C LEU A 523 5.66 13.35 12.12
N GLY A 524 5.72 14.41 11.29
CA GLY A 524 6.94 14.89 10.65
C GLY A 524 7.79 15.87 11.47
N GLY A 525 7.43 16.17 12.72
CA GLY A 525 8.21 17.11 13.53
C GLY A 525 7.61 18.51 13.65
N ALA A 526 6.69 18.90 12.75
CA ALA A 526 6.13 20.25 12.76
C ALA A 526 5.38 20.53 14.06
N PRO A 527 5.63 21.66 14.74
CA PRO A 527 4.96 22.03 15.96
C PRO A 527 3.48 22.30 15.71
N LEU A 528 2.62 21.76 16.58
CA LEU A 528 1.17 21.92 16.53
C LEU A 528 0.67 22.68 17.77
N GLU A 529 -0.64 22.70 17.96
CA GLU A 529 -1.34 23.33 19.07
C GLU A 529 -0.72 22.87 20.40
N PRO A 530 -0.35 23.81 21.31
CA PRO A 530 0.24 23.45 22.59
C PRO A 530 -0.77 22.75 23.50
N ILE A 531 -0.23 22.11 24.53
CA ILE A 531 -1.01 21.69 25.69
C ILE A 531 -1.67 22.92 26.30
N ASN A 532 -2.99 22.93 26.31
CA ASN A 532 -3.82 24.01 26.85
C ASN A 532 -4.83 23.50 27.89
N VAL A 533 -4.84 22.20 28.18
CA VAL A 533 -5.66 21.58 29.22
C VAL A 533 -4.81 20.59 30.03
N ILE A 534 -4.99 20.58 31.34
CA ILE A 534 -4.44 19.57 32.25
C ILE A 534 -5.61 19.08 33.11
N VAL A 535 -5.80 17.76 33.22
CA VAL A 535 -6.86 17.16 34.06
C VAL A 535 -6.24 16.28 35.13
N LEU A 536 -6.70 16.43 36.37
CA LEU A 536 -6.39 15.55 37.48
C LEU A 536 -7.62 14.67 37.74
N ALA A 537 -7.47 13.37 37.50
CA ALA A 537 -8.50 12.35 37.63
C ALA A 537 -7.91 11.06 38.23
N ALA A 538 -8.67 10.26 38.95
CA ALA A 538 -8.24 8.99 39.52
C ALA A 538 -7.73 8.03 38.43
N ASP A 539 -8.45 7.95 37.31
CA ASP A 539 -8.10 7.11 36.17
C ASP A 539 -8.70 7.64 34.86
N GLU A 540 -8.48 6.89 33.77
CA GLU A 540 -9.04 7.20 32.45
C GLU A 540 -10.57 7.09 32.41
N ALA A 541 -11.17 6.25 33.25
CA ALA A 541 -12.61 6.05 33.27
C ALA A 541 -13.30 7.29 33.86
N GLU A 542 -12.80 7.84 34.97
CA GLU A 542 -13.33 9.09 35.54
C GLU A 542 -13.23 10.26 34.54
N LEU A 543 -12.12 10.37 33.81
CA LEU A 543 -11.97 11.37 32.75
C LEU A 543 -12.98 11.17 31.62
N ALA A 544 -13.15 9.93 31.14
CA ALA A 544 -14.07 9.60 30.06
C ALA A 544 -15.53 9.83 30.46
N ASP A 545 -15.91 9.48 31.68
CA ASP A 545 -17.26 9.64 32.21
C ASP A 545 -17.60 11.13 32.39
N ALA A 546 -16.68 11.92 32.94
CA ALA A 546 -16.85 13.36 33.09
C ALA A 546 -17.06 14.07 31.73
N LEU A 547 -16.25 13.71 30.72
CA LEU A 547 -16.37 14.26 29.36
C LEU A 547 -17.67 13.81 28.69
N THR A 548 -18.00 12.53 28.77
CA THR A 548 -19.24 11.99 28.17
C THR A 548 -20.48 12.60 28.81
N GLY A 549 -20.49 12.79 30.13
CA GLY A 549 -21.55 13.50 30.85
C GLY A 549 -21.68 14.97 30.44
N ALA A 550 -20.59 15.60 30.01
CA ALA A 550 -20.55 16.96 29.50
C ALA A 550 -20.87 17.07 27.99
N GLY A 551 -21.25 15.97 27.34
CA GLY A 551 -21.62 15.92 25.92
C GLY A 551 -20.44 15.73 24.95
N TRP A 552 -19.27 15.36 25.45
CA TRP A 552 -18.08 15.04 24.65
C TRP A 552 -18.00 13.54 24.42
N HIS A 553 -18.10 13.11 23.17
CA HIS A 553 -18.12 11.68 22.82
C HIS A 553 -16.71 11.17 22.49
N PRO A 554 -16.34 9.96 22.93
CA PRO A 554 -15.04 9.38 22.59
C PRO A 554 -14.93 9.13 21.09
N ALA A 555 -13.80 9.54 20.51
CA ALA A 555 -13.46 9.25 19.13
C ALA A 555 -13.08 7.77 18.97
N GLN A 556 -13.53 7.13 17.89
CA GLN A 556 -13.09 5.78 17.60
C GLN A 556 -11.61 5.77 17.21
N PRO A 557 -10.86 4.73 17.59
CA PRO A 557 -9.51 4.55 17.07
C PRO A 557 -9.56 4.45 15.53
N PRO A 558 -8.52 4.94 14.84
CA PRO A 558 -8.47 4.88 13.39
C PRO A 558 -8.41 3.42 12.92
N ASP A 559 -9.48 2.96 12.28
CA ASP A 559 -9.56 1.69 11.56
C ASP A 559 -10.20 1.92 10.18
N LEU A 560 -10.27 0.87 9.34
CA LEU A 560 -10.82 1.00 7.99
C LEU A 560 -12.23 1.57 7.99
N VAL A 561 -13.05 1.05 8.87
CA VAL A 561 -14.48 1.29 8.89
C VAL A 561 -14.71 2.69 9.40
N SER A 562 -14.00 3.11 10.45
CA SER A 562 -14.06 4.46 10.99
C SER A 562 -13.50 5.49 10.02
N LEU A 563 -12.41 5.20 9.30
CA LEU A 563 -11.85 6.08 8.28
C LEU A 563 -12.72 6.19 7.02
N LEU A 564 -13.28 5.08 6.53
CA LEU A 564 -14.20 5.10 5.38
C LEU A 564 -15.52 5.78 5.75
N ARG A 565 -16.07 5.51 6.94
CA ARG A 565 -17.27 6.19 7.44
C ARG A 565 -17.03 7.68 7.56
N ALA A 566 -15.90 8.09 8.13
CA ALA A 566 -15.51 9.50 8.18
C ALA A 566 -15.36 10.11 6.77
N ALA A 567 -14.72 9.40 5.83
CA ALA A 567 -14.57 9.89 4.45
C ALA A 567 -15.92 10.03 3.72
N VAL A 568 -16.84 9.07 3.92
CA VAL A 568 -18.21 9.15 3.42
C VAL A 568 -18.93 10.33 4.07
N ALA A 569 -18.87 10.48 5.39
CA ALA A 569 -19.51 11.56 6.12
C ALA A 569 -19.00 12.95 5.71
N VAL A 570 -17.70 13.08 5.43
CA VAL A 570 -17.10 14.27 4.82
C VAL A 570 -17.68 14.55 3.43
N TRP A 571 -17.79 13.52 2.59
CA TRP A 571 -18.30 13.65 1.23
C TRP A 571 -19.78 14.01 1.19
N THR A 572 -20.59 13.38 2.05
CA THR A 572 -22.03 13.58 2.14
C THR A 572 -22.43 14.74 3.06
N ASN A 573 -21.45 15.39 3.68
CA ASN A 573 -21.64 16.44 4.69
C ASN A 573 -22.60 16.01 5.81
N SER A 574 -22.45 14.77 6.28
CA SER A 574 -23.27 14.19 7.35
C SER A 574 -22.50 14.08 8.66
N ALA A 575 -23.24 13.94 9.77
CA ALA A 575 -22.67 13.75 11.09
C ALA A 575 -21.96 12.39 11.22
N ASP A 576 -20.82 12.37 11.91
CA ASP A 576 -20.25 11.16 12.49
C ASP A 576 -19.71 11.47 13.90
N PRO A 577 -20.54 11.27 14.95
CA PRO A 577 -20.21 11.66 16.32
C PRO A 577 -19.12 10.80 16.95
N VAL A 578 -18.62 9.77 16.26
CA VAL A 578 -17.54 8.90 16.73
C VAL A 578 -16.35 8.83 15.76
N ALA A 579 -16.30 9.72 14.76
CA ALA A 579 -15.23 9.77 13.77
C ALA A 579 -13.83 9.79 14.42
N PRO A 580 -12.85 9.10 13.80
CA PRO A 580 -11.48 9.08 14.28
C PRO A 580 -10.86 10.47 14.16
N VAL A 581 -10.00 10.79 15.13
CA VAL A 581 -9.28 12.06 15.21
C VAL A 581 -7.83 11.84 14.76
N THR A 582 -7.28 12.79 14.00
CA THR A 582 -5.87 12.74 13.60
C THR A 582 -4.96 12.77 14.84
N PRO A 583 -4.02 11.81 14.97
CA PRO A 583 -3.20 11.71 16.16
C PRO A 583 -2.19 12.85 16.23
N TYR A 584 -2.08 13.44 17.42
CA TYR A 584 -1.00 14.38 17.76
C TYR A 584 0.05 13.65 18.57
N PHE A 585 1.28 14.15 18.55
CA PHE A 585 2.38 13.55 19.29
C PHE A 585 2.83 14.47 20.42
N TRP A 586 2.89 13.94 21.62
CA TRP A 586 3.47 14.58 22.81
C TRP A 586 4.53 13.64 23.39
N ARG A 587 5.75 14.12 23.62
CA ARG A 587 6.91 13.26 23.94
C ARG A 587 7.10 12.07 22.97
N ASN A 588 6.74 12.28 21.69
CA ASN A 588 6.72 11.27 20.61
C ASN A 588 5.71 10.14 20.76
N THR A 589 4.84 10.16 21.78
CA THR A 589 3.74 9.22 21.88
C THR A 589 2.48 9.82 21.26
N PRO A 590 1.69 9.03 20.50
CA PRO A 590 0.37 9.44 20.06
C PRO A 590 -0.55 9.67 21.28
N ASN A 591 -1.63 10.42 21.09
CA ASN A 591 -2.63 10.64 22.15
C ASN A 591 -3.32 9.32 22.53
N ASP A 592 -3.50 9.09 23.82
CA ASP A 592 -4.14 7.88 24.37
C ASP A 592 -5.66 7.98 24.23
N LEU A 593 -6.22 9.16 24.46
CA LEU A 593 -7.66 9.42 24.40
C LEU A 593 -7.94 10.62 23.49
N ALA A 594 -9.08 10.57 22.82
CA ALA A 594 -9.59 11.70 22.04
C ALA A 594 -11.12 11.76 22.18
N PHE A 595 -11.63 12.97 22.32
CA PHE A 595 -13.06 13.24 22.45
C PHE A 595 -13.46 14.34 21.47
N GLN A 596 -14.71 14.30 21.05
CA GLN A 596 -15.29 15.28 20.15
C GLN A 596 -16.72 15.62 20.56
N LYS A 597 -17.11 16.88 20.34
CA LYS A 597 -18.48 17.36 20.59
C LYS A 597 -19.03 18.00 19.30
N PRO A 598 -20.19 17.55 18.80
CA PRO A 598 -20.76 18.07 17.56
C PRO A 598 -21.25 19.52 17.73
N THR A 599 -21.18 20.29 16.66
CA THR A 599 -21.80 21.62 16.58
C THR A 599 -23.26 21.53 16.10
N ALA A 600 -23.99 22.65 16.10
CA ALA A 600 -25.36 22.71 15.59
C ALA A 600 -25.50 22.29 14.13
N GLU A 601 -24.45 22.43 13.32
CA GLU A 601 -24.43 21.98 11.93
C GLU A 601 -24.25 20.46 11.80
N ALA A 602 -23.77 19.80 12.86
CA ALA A 602 -23.55 18.36 12.93
C ALA A 602 -22.76 17.79 11.74
N THR A 603 -21.66 18.46 11.35
CA THR A 603 -20.77 17.99 10.28
C THR A 603 -19.37 17.67 10.83
N LEU A 604 -18.59 16.90 10.07
CA LEU A 604 -17.17 16.68 10.37
C LEU A 604 -16.27 17.89 10.05
N ARG A 605 -16.84 18.96 9.48
CA ARG A 605 -16.11 20.20 9.18
C ARG A 605 -16.06 21.13 10.40
N HIS A 606 -17.12 21.12 11.21
CA HIS A 606 -17.25 21.99 12.38
C HIS A 606 -17.50 21.15 13.63
N ARG A 607 -16.45 20.94 14.43
CA ARG A 607 -16.54 20.16 15.67
C ARG A 607 -15.52 20.61 16.71
N HIS A 608 -15.91 20.45 17.96
CA HIS A 608 -15.04 20.58 19.12
C HIS A 608 -14.24 19.30 19.28
N HIS A 609 -12.94 19.39 19.58
CA HIS A 609 -12.07 18.22 19.73
C HIS A 609 -11.01 18.44 20.79
N VAL A 610 -10.79 17.42 21.62
CA VAL A 610 -9.74 17.42 22.65
C VAL A 610 -9.03 16.08 22.65
N ARG A 611 -7.70 16.15 22.71
CA ARG A 611 -6.80 14.99 22.77
C ARG A 611 -6.13 14.97 24.12
N PHE A 612 -6.03 13.79 24.75
CA PHE A 612 -5.35 13.61 26.02
C PHE A 612 -4.24 12.58 25.93
N TRP A 613 -3.17 12.83 26.68
CA TRP A 613 -2.10 11.89 26.96
C TRP A 613 -2.09 11.56 28.45
N ARG A 614 -2.05 10.26 28.74
CA ARG A 614 -1.82 9.73 30.07
C ARG A 614 -0.36 9.99 30.46
N THR A 615 -0.14 10.47 31.68
CA THR A 615 1.21 10.61 32.23
C THR A 615 1.46 9.60 33.36
N GLU A 616 2.73 9.39 33.64
CA GLU A 616 3.25 8.67 34.79
C GLU A 616 3.04 9.42 36.12
N PHE A 617 2.64 10.70 36.07
CA PHE A 617 2.56 11.56 37.24
C PHE A 617 1.25 11.41 37.99
N VAL A 618 1.34 11.19 39.30
CA VAL A 618 0.21 11.05 40.20
C VAL A 618 0.38 12.00 41.38
N THR A 619 -0.70 12.62 41.85
CA THR A 619 -0.68 13.44 43.06
C THR A 619 -0.49 12.57 44.31
N GLU A 620 -0.13 13.17 45.44
CA GLU A 620 -0.11 12.46 46.73
C GLU A 620 -1.49 11.88 47.12
N THR A 621 -2.56 12.47 46.60
CA THR A 621 -3.95 12.01 46.80
C THR A 621 -4.36 10.89 45.85
N GLY A 622 -3.48 10.43 44.95
CA GLY A 622 -3.75 9.34 44.02
C GLY A 622 -4.45 9.74 42.72
N GLN A 623 -4.54 11.03 42.39
CA GLN A 623 -5.08 11.49 41.11
C GLN A 623 -3.98 11.53 40.06
N ARG A 624 -4.20 10.88 38.93
CA ARG A 624 -3.32 10.92 37.77
C ARG A 624 -3.46 12.24 37.01
N LEU A 625 -2.33 12.72 36.51
CA LEU A 625 -2.25 13.87 35.63
C LEU A 625 -2.39 13.43 34.16
N PHE A 626 -3.35 14.05 33.47
CA PHE A 626 -3.54 13.97 32.03
C PHE A 626 -3.21 15.34 31.43
N VAL A 627 -2.43 15.36 30.36
CA VAL A 627 -2.20 16.57 29.57
C VAL A 627 -3.05 16.51 28.32
N GLY A 628 -3.55 17.66 27.84
CA GLY A 628 -4.40 17.68 26.67
C GLY A 628 -4.30 18.94 25.82
N ALA A 629 -4.69 18.79 24.56
CA ALA A 629 -4.76 19.84 23.57
C ALA A 629 -6.19 19.88 23.01
N ALA A 630 -6.91 20.96 23.33
CA ALA A 630 -8.23 21.27 22.81
C ALA A 630 -8.11 22.24 21.64
N SER A 631 -8.77 21.92 20.53
CA SER A 631 -8.92 22.81 19.38
C SER A 631 -10.33 22.70 18.79
N PHE A 632 -10.70 23.63 17.92
CA PHE A 632 -11.98 23.62 17.21
C PHE A 632 -11.69 23.45 15.73
N ASP A 633 -12.29 22.44 15.10
CA ASP A 633 -12.21 22.25 13.65
C ASP A 633 -13.15 23.29 12.98
N ASP A 634 -12.59 24.13 12.11
CA ASP A 634 -13.28 25.21 11.36
C ASP A 634 -13.13 24.99 9.84
N GLY A 635 -13.40 23.77 9.40
CA GLY A 635 -13.39 23.39 8.00
C GLY A 635 -12.58 22.13 7.70
N LEU A 636 -12.71 21.66 6.45
CA LEU A 636 -11.95 20.54 5.94
C LEU A 636 -11.57 20.77 4.48
N ASP A 637 -10.29 20.62 4.21
CA ASP A 637 -9.75 20.75 2.87
C ASP A 637 -10.01 19.52 2.00
N TRP A 638 -9.84 19.67 0.68
CA TRP A 638 -9.94 18.57 -0.30
C TRP A 638 -8.96 17.42 -0.05
N ASN A 639 -7.88 17.68 0.72
CA ASN A 639 -6.90 16.69 1.19
C ASN A 639 -7.28 16.01 2.52
N LEU A 640 -8.51 16.22 3.02
CA LEU A 640 -8.97 15.72 4.32
C LEU A 640 -8.15 16.24 5.51
N LEU A 641 -7.52 17.41 5.36
CA LEU A 641 -6.87 18.11 6.47
C LEU A 641 -7.89 19.02 7.14
N HIS A 642 -8.01 18.91 8.46
CA HIS A 642 -8.88 19.78 9.24
C HIS A 642 -8.25 21.16 9.37
N HIS A 643 -9.05 22.18 9.08
CA HIS A 643 -8.72 23.55 9.44
C HIS A 643 -9.14 23.77 10.88
N ILE A 644 -8.43 24.62 11.61
CA ILE A 644 -8.78 24.95 12.99
C ILE A 644 -9.10 26.43 13.14
N ALA A 645 -10.00 26.75 14.08
CA ALA A 645 -10.24 28.14 14.44
C ALA A 645 -8.97 28.77 15.05
N PRO A 646 -8.71 30.07 14.80
CA PRO A 646 -7.48 30.71 15.28
C PRO A 646 -7.37 30.82 16.80
N ASP A 647 -8.49 30.92 17.51
CA ASP A 647 -8.52 31.08 18.97
C ASP A 647 -8.65 29.72 19.67
N ILE A 648 -7.52 29.10 19.99
CA ILE A 648 -7.52 27.81 20.71
C ILE A 648 -7.83 27.97 22.22
N ASP A 649 -7.74 29.20 22.75
CA ASP A 649 -8.04 29.49 24.14
C ASP A 649 -9.56 29.53 24.37
N ALA A 650 -10.33 29.95 23.36
CA ALA A 650 -11.79 29.86 23.34
C ALA A 650 -12.29 28.41 23.43
N GLU A 651 -11.62 27.48 22.75
CA GLU A 651 -11.96 26.06 22.85
C GLU A 651 -11.68 25.50 24.25
N ARG A 652 -10.51 25.81 24.81
CA ARG A 652 -10.17 25.49 26.22
C ARG A 652 -11.23 26.02 27.17
N ALA A 653 -11.70 27.25 26.98
CA ALA A 653 -12.75 27.85 27.81
C ALA A 653 -14.10 27.13 27.67
N THR A 654 -14.44 26.69 26.46
CA THR A 654 -15.66 25.90 26.17
C THR A 654 -15.64 24.57 26.92
N LEU A 655 -14.54 23.82 26.85
CA LEU A 655 -14.37 22.57 27.58
C LEU A 655 -14.52 22.76 29.11
N VAL A 656 -13.90 23.80 29.65
CA VAL A 656 -14.00 24.14 31.08
C VAL A 656 -15.44 24.49 31.48
N ALA A 657 -16.16 25.25 30.64
CA ALA A 657 -17.53 25.63 30.89
C ALA A 657 -18.46 24.42 30.91
N ASP A 658 -18.30 23.50 29.96
CA ASP A 658 -19.08 22.25 29.88
C ASP A 658 -18.90 21.37 31.12
N LEU A 659 -17.65 21.15 31.56
CA LEU A 659 -17.35 20.35 32.75
C LEU A 659 -17.86 20.99 34.05
N ARG A 660 -17.85 22.33 34.13
CA ARG A 660 -18.44 23.05 35.27
C ARG A 660 -19.96 22.97 35.27
N ALA A 661 -20.60 23.10 34.12
CA ALA A 661 -22.06 23.04 33.99
C ALA A 661 -22.61 21.65 34.38
N GLN A 662 -21.85 20.58 34.11
CA GLN A 662 -22.19 19.22 34.53
C GLN A 662 -21.95 18.99 36.03
N GLY A 663 -21.06 19.77 36.66
CA GLY A 663 -20.66 19.58 38.06
C GLY A 663 -19.45 18.64 38.24
N ALA A 664 -18.76 18.25 37.17
CA ALA A 664 -17.59 17.35 37.21
C ALA A 664 -16.32 18.06 37.69
N ALA A 665 -16.20 19.37 37.44
CA ALA A 665 -15.00 20.13 37.78
C ALA A 665 -15.07 20.72 39.19
N SER A 666 -14.43 20.06 40.16
CA SER A 666 -14.35 20.52 41.56
C SER A 666 -13.49 21.77 41.75
N ARG A 667 -12.42 21.89 40.98
CA ARG A 667 -11.49 23.02 41.00
C ARG A 667 -10.95 23.27 39.60
N VAL A 668 -10.84 24.54 39.23
CA VAL A 668 -10.19 24.95 37.97
C VAL A 668 -9.25 26.10 38.25
N THR A 669 -7.98 25.95 37.90
CA THR A 669 -6.94 26.98 38.00
C THR A 669 -6.24 27.15 36.66
N ALA A 670 -5.55 28.26 36.44
CA ALA A 670 -4.73 28.46 35.25
C ALA A 670 -3.25 28.26 35.59
N GLN A 671 -2.53 27.54 34.72
CA GLN A 671 -1.09 27.31 34.83
C GLN A 671 -0.41 27.80 33.56
N ARG A 672 0.61 28.65 33.67
CA ARG A 672 1.38 29.07 32.49
C ARG A 672 2.35 27.97 32.09
N LEU A 673 2.26 27.50 30.84
CA LEU A 673 3.16 26.50 30.26
C LEU A 673 4.12 27.12 29.23
N THR A 674 3.67 28.15 28.50
CA THR A 674 4.51 28.89 27.54
C THR A 674 4.27 30.39 27.63
N GLN A 675 5.09 31.16 26.93
CA GLN A 675 4.73 32.54 26.61
C GLN A 675 3.59 32.57 25.58
N PRO A 676 2.79 33.65 25.53
CA PRO A 676 1.82 33.87 24.46
C PRO A 676 2.51 33.81 23.11
N ARG A 677 1.91 33.14 22.14
CA ARG A 677 2.51 32.95 20.82
C ARG A 677 1.49 32.71 19.72
N LEU A 678 1.95 32.95 18.51
CA LEU A 678 1.29 32.56 17.26
C LEU A 678 1.90 31.26 16.75
N GLY A 679 1.10 30.43 16.11
CA GLY A 679 1.57 29.23 15.42
C GLY A 679 0.75 28.91 14.18
N ARG A 680 1.03 27.75 13.60
CA ARG A 680 0.30 27.23 12.43
C ARG A 680 -0.15 25.79 12.65
N SER A 681 -1.33 25.45 12.18
CA SER A 681 -1.86 24.07 12.17
C SER A 681 -1.14 23.21 11.11
N VAL A 682 -1.44 21.91 11.05
CA VAL A 682 -0.97 21.04 9.95
C VAL A 682 -1.45 21.54 8.58
N ALA A 683 -2.67 22.07 8.52
CA ALA A 683 -3.25 22.65 7.30
C ALA A 683 -2.70 24.05 6.98
N GLY A 684 -1.90 24.63 7.90
CA GLY A 684 -1.24 25.92 7.73
C GLY A 684 -2.01 27.11 8.29
N ASP A 685 -3.15 26.86 8.96
CA ASP A 685 -4.00 27.90 9.55
C ASP A 685 -3.31 28.59 10.72
N PRO A 686 -3.41 29.92 10.83
CA PRO A 686 -2.87 30.62 11.98
C PRO A 686 -3.69 30.32 13.24
N TRP A 687 -3.01 30.08 14.35
CA TRP A 687 -3.62 30.03 15.68
C TRP A 687 -2.85 30.90 16.68
N PHE A 688 -3.52 31.33 17.74
CA PHE A 688 -2.93 32.12 18.83
C PHE A 688 -3.35 31.57 20.20
N THR A 689 -2.48 31.77 21.20
CA THR A 689 -2.75 31.38 22.60
C THR A 689 -2.08 32.34 23.59
N ASP A 690 -2.68 32.49 24.76
CA ASP A 690 -2.16 33.15 25.95
C ASP A 690 -1.04 32.36 26.66
N GLY A 691 -0.77 31.12 26.22
CA GLY A 691 0.27 30.24 26.75
C GLY A 691 -0.08 29.57 28.09
N GLN A 692 -1.33 29.68 28.53
CA GLN A 692 -1.82 29.05 29.75
C GLN A 692 -2.51 27.70 29.44
N ALA A 693 -2.51 26.82 30.43
CA ALA A 693 -3.33 25.62 30.43
C ALA A 693 -4.35 25.71 31.57
N ALA A 694 -5.59 25.29 31.29
CA ALA A 694 -6.59 25.11 32.33
C ALA A 694 -6.31 23.80 33.09
N VAL A 695 -6.06 23.91 34.39
CA VAL A 695 -5.86 22.77 35.29
C VAL A 695 -7.20 22.46 35.96
N ILE A 696 -7.77 21.30 35.64
CA ILE A 696 -9.09 20.87 36.07
C ILE A 696 -8.95 19.68 37.01
N THR A 697 -9.45 19.80 38.23
CA THR A 697 -9.53 18.67 39.17
C THR A 697 -10.94 18.09 39.12
N LEU A 698 -11.07 16.83 38.71
CA LEU A 698 -12.36 16.14 38.71
C LEU A 698 -12.75 15.74 40.15
N SER A 699 -14.04 15.86 40.45
CA SER A 699 -14.64 15.30 41.67
C SER A 699 -15.04 13.86 41.40
N ARG A 700 -14.69 12.95 42.32
CA ARG A 700 -15.32 11.62 42.38
C ARG A 700 -16.83 11.81 42.47
N GLN A 701 -17.56 11.36 41.43
CA GLN A 701 -19.00 11.20 41.50
C GLN A 701 -19.38 10.02 42.40
#